data_AF-A0A2X3CPT9-F1
#
_entry.id   AF-A0A2X3CPT9-F1
#
_cell.length_a   1.000
_cell.length_b   1.000
_cell.length_c   1.000
_cell.angle_alpha   90.00
_cell.angle_beta   90.00
_cell.angle_gamma   90.00
#
_symmetry.space_group_name_H-M   'P 1'
#
loop_
_entity.id
_entity.type
_entity.pdbx_description
1 polymer ?
#
loop_
_entity_poly.entity_id
_entity_poly.type
_entity_poly.pdbx_seq_one_letter_code
_entity_poly.pdbx_strand_id
1 'polypeptide(L)'
;MSWGGENYNVVARINGKPASGLGIKLATGANALDTATAIKAKLAELQPYFPQGMKVVYPYDTTPFVKISIHEVVKTLFEAIILVFLVMYLFLQNMRATLIPTIAVPVVLLGTFAVLSMFGYSINTLTMFGMVLAIGLLVDDAIVVVENVERVMVEEKLSPKEATEKSMSQIQGALVGIAMVLSAVFVPMAFFGGSTGAIYRQFSITIVSAMALSVLVALVLTPALCATLLKPASAEHHEKKGFFGWFNARFDQSVNHYTNSVSGILRGTGRYLVIYLLIVVGMAVLFMRLPTSFLPDEDQGVFLTMIQLPSGATQERTQKVLDTVTDYYLHNEKANVESVFTVNGFSFSGQGQNSGMAFVSLKPWEARSGDENSVESIIKRATVAFSQIKDAMVFPFNMPAIIELGTATGFDFELIDQGGLGHTALTQARNQLLGMVKQHPDQLVRVRPNGLEDTPQFKLDVDQEKAQALGVSLSDINETISAALGGYYVNDFIDRGRVKKVYVQADAHFRMLPSDINNMYVRSANGEMVPFSAFVTSRWIYGSPRLERYNGLPSMEILGEASPGKSTGEAMALMETLASKLPSGIGYDWTGMSYQERLSGNQAPALYAISLIVVFLCLAALYESWSIPFSVMLVVPLGSLARC
;
A
#
# COMPACT_ATOMS: atom_id res chain seq x y z
N MET A 1 34.80 17.42 30.74
CA MET A 1 34.01 16.37 30.08
C MET A 1 32.56 16.54 30.49
N SER A 2 31.73 17.06 29.59
CA SER A 2 30.27 17.10 29.77
C SER A 2 29.66 15.83 29.20
N TRP A 3 28.66 15.29 29.89
CA TRP A 3 27.88 14.14 29.40
C TRP A 3 26.84 14.62 28.40
N GLY A 4 26.71 13.95 27.26
CA GLY A 4 25.69 14.31 26.29
C GLY A 4 25.45 13.24 25.23
N GLY A 5 24.57 13.54 24.27
CA GLY A 5 24.19 12.60 23.21
C GLY A 5 25.33 12.36 22.22
N GLU A 6 25.36 11.17 21.59
CA GLU A 6 26.28 10.89 20.48
C GLU A 6 25.98 11.80 19.28
N ASN A 7 24.72 12.19 19.11
CA ASN A 7 24.26 13.05 18.03
C ASN A 7 23.21 14.04 18.56
N TYR A 8 23.36 15.33 18.22
CA TYR A 8 22.43 16.42 18.57
C TYR A 8 21.58 16.90 17.39
N ASN A 9 21.76 16.29 16.22
CA ASN A 9 21.03 16.68 15.01
C ASN A 9 19.55 16.33 15.11
N VAL A 10 19.20 15.33 15.92
CA VAL A 10 17.83 14.83 16.06
C VAL A 10 17.29 15.09 17.46
N VAL A 11 16.15 15.79 17.54
CA VAL A 11 15.40 15.95 18.79
C VAL A 11 14.02 15.34 18.62
N ALA A 12 13.69 14.37 19.46
CA ALA A 12 12.38 13.73 19.45
C ALA A 12 11.53 14.16 20.66
N ARG A 13 10.23 14.34 20.43
CA ARG A 13 9.24 14.61 21.48
C ARG A 13 7.99 13.77 21.25
N ILE A 14 7.33 13.38 22.34
CA ILE A 14 6.01 12.73 22.32
C ILE A 14 5.02 13.60 23.08
N ASN A 15 3.95 14.04 22.43
CA ASN A 15 2.94 14.92 23.01
C ASN A 15 3.56 16.14 23.73
N GLY A 16 4.58 16.74 23.11
CA GLY A 16 5.34 17.89 23.66
C GLY A 16 6.38 17.55 24.74
N LYS A 17 6.47 16.31 25.22
CA LYS A 17 7.44 15.89 26.25
C LYS A 17 8.72 15.32 25.62
N PRO A 18 9.90 15.46 26.25
CA PRO A 18 11.14 14.85 25.77
C PRO A 18 10.97 13.35 25.55
N ALA A 19 11.39 12.86 24.37
CA ALA A 19 11.27 11.46 24.00
C ALA A 19 12.56 10.95 23.34
N SER A 20 12.70 9.63 23.34
CA SER A 20 13.61 8.89 22.48
C SER A 20 12.82 7.73 21.87
N GLY A 21 13.29 7.17 20.76
CA GLY A 21 12.56 6.14 20.05
C GLY A 21 13.47 5.25 19.22
N LEU A 22 12.95 4.06 18.91
CA LEU A 22 13.54 3.10 18.00
C LEU A 22 12.54 2.83 16.89
N GLY A 23 12.92 3.16 15.65
CA GLY A 23 12.19 2.71 14.47
C GLY A 23 12.58 1.27 14.16
N ILE A 24 11.63 0.34 14.24
CA ILE A 24 11.88 -1.09 13.99
C ILE A 24 11.27 -1.44 12.63
N LYS A 25 12.10 -1.99 11.75
CA LYS A 25 11.66 -2.58 10.47
C LYS A 25 11.57 -4.09 10.60
N LEU A 26 10.57 -4.67 9.96
CA LEU A 26 10.39 -6.11 9.90
C LEU A 26 11.51 -6.74 9.05
N ALA A 27 12.10 -7.83 9.52
CA ALA A 27 13.04 -8.60 8.72
C ALA A 27 12.31 -9.30 7.56
N THR A 28 12.97 -9.47 6.43
CA THR A 28 12.40 -10.15 5.26
C THR A 28 11.85 -11.53 5.62
N GLY A 29 10.57 -11.77 5.34
CA GLY A 29 9.90 -13.05 5.62
C GLY A 29 9.48 -13.28 7.08
N ALA A 30 9.74 -12.35 8.00
CA ALA A 30 9.28 -12.46 9.38
C ALA A 30 7.78 -12.18 9.52
N ASN A 31 7.15 -12.70 10.57
CA ASN A 31 5.75 -12.42 10.90
C ASN A 31 5.63 -11.12 11.72
N ALA A 32 4.81 -10.18 11.27
CA ALA A 32 4.63 -8.88 11.92
C ALA A 32 4.02 -8.99 13.33
N LEU A 33 3.02 -9.87 13.53
CA LEU A 33 2.33 -10.05 14.82
C LEU A 33 3.24 -10.72 15.85
N ASP A 34 3.95 -11.77 15.44
CA ASP A 34 4.88 -12.48 16.33
C ASP A 34 6.05 -11.57 16.74
N THR A 35 6.59 -10.82 15.77
CA THR A 35 7.68 -9.87 16.03
C THR A 35 7.23 -8.76 16.97
N ALA A 36 6.05 -8.16 16.75
CA ALA A 36 5.53 -7.13 17.65
C ALA A 36 5.22 -7.68 19.05
N THR A 37 4.70 -8.91 19.14
CA THR A 37 4.46 -9.59 20.42
C THR A 37 5.76 -9.83 21.17
N ALA A 38 6.81 -10.30 20.48
CA ALA A 38 8.13 -10.52 21.05
C ALA A 38 8.78 -9.20 21.52
N ILE A 39 8.65 -8.13 20.74
CA ILE A 39 9.13 -6.78 21.12
C ILE A 39 8.41 -6.29 22.38
N LYS A 40 7.07 -6.38 22.41
CA LYS A 40 6.27 -5.97 23.58
C LYS A 40 6.59 -6.80 24.82
N ALA A 41 6.77 -8.11 24.66
CA ALA A 41 7.18 -9.01 25.74
C ALA A 41 8.57 -8.63 26.28
N LYS A 42 9.54 -8.36 25.40
CA LYS A 42 10.89 -7.97 25.83
C LYS A 42 10.91 -6.61 26.52
N LEU A 43 10.12 -5.65 26.03
CA LEU A 43 9.99 -4.34 26.69
C LEU A 43 9.32 -4.47 28.06
N ALA A 44 8.32 -5.34 28.21
CA ALA A 44 7.70 -5.62 29.50
C ALA A 44 8.68 -6.26 30.50
N GLU A 45 9.57 -7.15 30.05
CA GLU A 45 10.65 -7.73 30.87
C GLU A 45 11.65 -6.65 31.34
N LEU A 46 11.96 -5.67 30.49
CA LEU A 46 12.93 -4.60 30.79
C LEU A 46 12.33 -3.45 31.61
N GLN A 47 11.01 -3.24 31.55
CA GLN A 47 10.33 -2.12 32.17
C GLN A 47 10.57 -1.95 33.68
N PRO A 48 10.65 -3.04 34.50
CA PRO A 48 10.97 -2.93 35.92
C PRO A 48 12.34 -2.31 36.22
N TYR A 49 13.28 -2.37 35.27
CA TYR A 49 14.64 -1.83 35.43
C TYR A 49 14.77 -0.39 34.96
N PHE A 50 13.70 0.23 34.48
CA PHE A 50 13.76 1.60 33.98
C PHE A 50 13.92 2.63 35.11
N PRO A 51 14.63 3.74 34.84
CA PRO A 51 14.65 4.88 35.74
C PRO A 51 13.25 5.43 36.01
N GLN A 52 13.08 6.08 37.17
CA GLN A 52 11.81 6.69 37.56
C GLN A 52 11.33 7.69 36.50
N GLY A 53 10.05 7.59 36.13
CA GLY A 53 9.40 8.49 35.16
C GLY A 53 9.55 8.09 33.69
N MET A 54 10.34 7.05 33.36
CA MET A 54 10.43 6.52 32.00
C MET A 54 9.24 5.60 31.70
N LYS A 55 8.52 5.88 30.60
CA LYS A 55 7.38 5.08 30.13
C LYS A 55 7.56 4.74 28.65
N VAL A 56 7.21 3.51 28.29
CA VAL A 56 7.15 3.07 26.89
C VAL A 56 5.80 3.44 26.30
N VAL A 57 5.84 3.97 25.08
CA VAL A 57 4.68 4.31 24.26
C VAL A 57 4.93 3.81 22.84
N TYR A 58 3.85 3.52 22.10
CA TYR A 58 3.90 2.97 20.75
C TYR A 58 3.22 3.96 19.79
N PRO A 59 3.91 5.06 19.41
CA PRO A 59 3.30 6.10 18.59
C PRO A 59 3.13 5.70 17.11
N TYR A 60 3.72 4.57 16.71
CA TYR A 60 3.61 4.02 15.38
C TYR A 60 3.66 2.50 15.47
N ASP A 61 2.53 1.84 15.22
CA ASP A 61 2.39 0.39 15.23
C ASP A 61 1.34 -0.01 14.19
N THR A 62 1.76 -0.74 13.15
CA THR A 62 0.87 -1.21 12.08
C THR A 62 0.18 -2.52 12.42
N THR A 63 0.57 -3.19 13.52
CA THR A 63 0.01 -4.49 13.90
C THR A 63 -1.46 -4.49 14.32
N PRO A 64 -2.02 -3.43 14.96
CA PRO A 64 -3.45 -3.36 15.25
C PRO A 64 -4.29 -3.41 13.97
N PHE A 65 -3.88 -2.69 12.92
CA PHE A 65 -4.56 -2.73 11.62
C PHE A 65 -4.56 -4.14 11.05
N VAL A 66 -3.40 -4.81 10.97
CA VAL A 66 -3.32 -6.19 10.46
C VAL A 66 -4.21 -7.15 11.26
N LYS A 67 -4.22 -7.03 12.60
CA LYS A 67 -5.04 -7.87 13.47
C LYS A 67 -6.53 -7.65 13.24
N ILE A 68 -6.97 -6.40 13.13
CA ILE A 68 -8.38 -6.05 12.88
C ILE A 68 -8.79 -6.48 11.48
N SER A 69 -7.97 -6.24 10.45
CA SER A 69 -8.25 -6.68 9.09
C SER A 69 -8.42 -8.20 9.00
N ILE A 70 -7.56 -8.99 9.67
CA ILE A 70 -7.74 -10.45 9.76
C ILE A 70 -9.03 -10.80 10.51
N HIS A 71 -9.32 -10.13 11.63
CA HIS A 71 -10.52 -10.38 12.42
C HIS A 71 -11.81 -10.12 11.63
N GLU A 72 -11.89 -8.98 10.93
CA GLU A 72 -13.05 -8.61 10.11
C GLU A 72 -13.20 -9.56 8.91
N VAL A 73 -12.11 -10.02 8.30
CA VAL A 73 -12.23 -11.06 7.27
C VAL A 73 -12.76 -12.36 7.86
N VAL A 74 -12.25 -12.83 9.01
CA VAL A 74 -12.75 -14.05 9.65
C VAL A 74 -14.23 -13.91 10.01
N LYS A 75 -14.64 -12.76 10.55
CA LYS A 75 -16.04 -12.46 10.82
C LYS A 75 -16.88 -12.50 9.53
N THR A 76 -16.39 -11.91 8.44
CA THR A 76 -17.05 -11.94 7.13
C THR A 76 -17.16 -13.36 6.58
N LEU A 77 -16.15 -14.22 6.78
CA LEU A 77 -16.22 -15.66 6.43
C LEU A 77 -17.36 -16.35 7.19
N PHE A 78 -17.50 -16.10 8.49
CA PHE A 78 -18.60 -16.66 9.30
C PHE A 78 -19.97 -16.12 8.87
N GLU A 79 -20.09 -14.81 8.65
CA GLU A 79 -21.32 -14.18 8.15
C GLU A 79 -21.72 -14.76 6.80
N ALA A 80 -20.77 -14.95 5.88
CA ALA A 80 -21.02 -15.55 4.57
C ALA A 80 -21.51 -17.00 4.69
N ILE A 81 -20.90 -17.83 5.55
CA ILE A 81 -21.37 -19.21 5.79
C ILE A 81 -22.79 -19.21 6.37
N ILE A 82 -23.10 -18.31 7.30
CA ILE A 82 -24.46 -18.18 7.86
C ILE A 82 -25.44 -17.75 6.77
N LEU A 83 -25.10 -16.78 5.93
CA LEU A 83 -25.96 -16.33 4.83
C LEU A 83 -26.21 -17.46 3.83
N VAL A 84 -25.19 -18.22 3.45
CA VAL A 84 -25.32 -19.40 2.59
C VAL A 84 -26.24 -20.43 3.24
N PHE A 85 -26.07 -20.72 4.52
CA PHE A 85 -26.96 -21.61 5.27
C PHE A 85 -28.41 -21.11 5.25
N LEU A 86 -28.65 -19.82 5.50
CA LEU A 86 -30.00 -19.24 5.50
C LEU A 86 -30.66 -19.31 4.12
N VAL A 87 -29.92 -18.96 3.06
CA VAL A 87 -30.41 -19.02 1.68
C VAL A 87 -30.71 -20.47 1.30
N MET A 88 -29.79 -21.40 1.56
CA MET A 88 -30.01 -22.82 1.28
C MET A 88 -31.13 -23.42 2.09
N TYR A 89 -31.35 -22.97 3.33
CA TYR A 89 -32.50 -23.39 4.12
C TYR A 89 -33.81 -22.83 3.57
N LEU A 90 -33.81 -21.61 3.04
CA LEU A 90 -34.99 -21.02 2.41
C LEU A 90 -35.44 -21.85 1.18
N PHE A 91 -34.50 -22.25 0.33
CA PHE A 91 -34.79 -23.01 -0.90
C PHE A 91 -35.05 -24.50 -0.62
N LEU A 92 -34.16 -25.18 0.11
CA LEU A 92 -34.27 -26.63 0.32
C LEU A 92 -35.19 -27.00 1.49
N GLN A 93 -35.41 -26.09 2.44
CA GLN A 93 -36.34 -26.25 3.57
C GLN A 93 -36.12 -27.53 4.38
N ASN A 94 -34.88 -28.04 4.37
CA ASN A 94 -34.44 -29.26 5.02
C ASN A 94 -33.06 -29.02 5.62
N MET A 95 -32.98 -29.07 6.95
CA MET A 95 -31.74 -28.82 7.69
C MET A 95 -30.60 -29.76 7.28
N ARG A 96 -30.90 -30.99 6.85
CA ARG A 96 -29.88 -31.95 6.44
C ARG A 96 -29.26 -31.58 5.11
N ALA A 97 -30.08 -31.15 4.15
CA ALA A 97 -29.61 -30.73 2.84
C ALA A 97 -28.79 -29.43 2.93
N THR A 98 -29.24 -28.48 3.76
CA THR A 98 -28.51 -27.23 4.06
C THR A 98 -27.16 -27.47 4.75
N LEU A 99 -27.04 -28.54 5.54
CA LEU A 99 -25.79 -28.87 6.23
C LEU A 99 -24.67 -29.30 5.25
N ILE A 100 -25.01 -29.85 4.09
CA ILE A 100 -24.03 -30.37 3.13
C ILE A 100 -23.12 -29.25 2.59
N PRO A 101 -23.63 -28.15 1.99
CA PRO A 101 -22.78 -27.03 1.57
C PRO A 101 -22.08 -26.36 2.76
N THR A 102 -22.73 -26.33 3.94
CA THR A 102 -22.18 -25.74 5.17
C THR A 102 -20.93 -26.48 5.66
N ILE A 103 -20.84 -27.79 5.45
CA ILE A 103 -19.63 -28.59 5.77
C ILE A 103 -18.58 -28.46 4.66
N ALA A 104 -18.99 -28.43 3.39
CA ALA A 104 -18.08 -28.38 2.26
C ALA A 104 -17.20 -27.11 2.27
N VAL A 105 -17.79 -25.94 2.56
CA VAL A 105 -17.08 -24.65 2.52
C VAL A 105 -15.87 -24.61 3.48
N PRO A 106 -16.01 -24.89 4.80
CA PRO A 106 -14.85 -24.93 5.71
C PRO A 106 -13.76 -25.91 5.29
N VAL A 107 -14.13 -27.08 4.75
CA VAL A 107 -13.15 -28.10 4.31
C VAL A 107 -12.29 -27.55 3.17
N VAL A 108 -12.89 -26.90 2.18
CA VAL A 108 -12.14 -26.30 1.07
C VAL A 108 -11.30 -25.12 1.55
N LEU A 109 -11.81 -24.28 2.45
CA LEU A 109 -11.05 -23.15 2.97
C LEU A 109 -9.80 -23.62 3.76
N LEU A 110 -9.93 -24.63 4.62
CA LEU A 110 -8.81 -25.23 5.34
C LEU A 110 -7.80 -25.88 4.38
N GLY A 111 -8.28 -26.60 3.36
CA GLY A 111 -7.43 -27.15 2.32
C GLY A 111 -6.67 -26.07 1.55
N THR A 112 -7.31 -24.93 1.27
CA THR A 112 -6.67 -23.80 0.59
C THR A 112 -5.55 -23.21 1.43
N PHE A 113 -5.73 -23.07 2.75
CA PHE A 113 -4.64 -22.67 3.64
C PHE A 113 -3.46 -23.65 3.61
N ALA A 114 -3.73 -24.96 3.54
CA ALA A 114 -2.67 -25.96 3.43
C ALA A 114 -1.89 -25.82 2.12
N VAL A 115 -2.58 -25.60 0.99
CA VAL A 115 -1.94 -25.37 -0.31
C VAL A 115 -1.13 -24.07 -0.30
N LEU A 116 -1.68 -22.97 0.22
CA LEU A 116 -0.97 -21.70 0.35
C LEU A 116 0.31 -21.85 1.19
N SER A 117 0.24 -22.58 2.31
CA SER A 117 1.41 -22.89 3.13
C SER A 117 2.45 -23.72 2.38
N MET A 118 2.03 -24.66 1.52
CA MET A 118 2.93 -25.49 0.72
C MET A 118 3.71 -24.65 -0.31
N PHE A 119 3.07 -23.62 -0.87
CA PHE A 119 3.70 -22.67 -1.80
C PHE A 119 4.45 -21.53 -1.10
N GLY A 120 4.51 -21.53 0.24
CA GLY A 120 5.21 -20.51 1.03
C GLY A 120 4.49 -19.16 1.12
N TYR A 121 3.19 -19.11 0.83
CA TYR A 121 2.40 -17.90 1.00
C TYR A 121 1.98 -17.71 2.46
N SER A 122 1.95 -16.44 2.89
CA SER A 122 1.48 -16.05 4.21
C SER A 122 -0.01 -15.68 4.21
N ILE A 123 -0.62 -15.73 5.40
CA ILE A 123 -1.93 -15.12 5.63
C ILE A 123 -1.74 -13.61 5.70
N ASN A 124 -2.29 -12.89 4.74
CA ASN A 124 -2.22 -11.44 4.65
C ASN A 124 -3.51 -10.88 4.04
N THR A 125 -3.64 -9.57 3.95
CA THR A 125 -4.85 -8.91 3.42
C THR A 125 -5.25 -9.41 2.02
N LEU A 126 -4.28 -9.65 1.13
CA LEU A 126 -4.53 -10.06 -0.26
C LEU A 126 -4.99 -11.51 -0.34
N THR A 127 -4.30 -12.43 0.34
CA THR A 127 -4.71 -13.85 0.37
C THR A 127 -6.06 -14.01 1.04
N MET A 128 -6.34 -13.25 2.11
CA MET A 128 -7.63 -13.27 2.79
C MET A 128 -8.77 -12.68 1.94
N PHE A 129 -8.53 -11.60 1.18
CA PHE A 129 -9.52 -11.08 0.23
C PHE A 129 -9.80 -12.11 -0.88
N GLY A 130 -8.77 -12.79 -1.37
CA GLY A 130 -8.91 -13.90 -2.33
C GLY A 130 -9.79 -15.03 -1.79
N MET A 131 -9.66 -15.37 -0.51
CA MET A 131 -10.50 -16.36 0.16
C MET A 131 -11.97 -15.93 0.24
N VAL A 132 -12.23 -14.67 0.61
CA VAL A 132 -13.61 -14.14 0.66
C VAL A 132 -14.27 -14.16 -0.72
N LEU A 133 -13.56 -13.72 -1.75
CA LEU A 133 -14.04 -13.78 -3.14
C LEU A 133 -14.30 -15.22 -3.58
N ALA A 134 -13.43 -16.16 -3.17
CA ALA A 134 -13.60 -17.56 -3.48
C ALA A 134 -14.89 -18.14 -2.87
N ILE A 135 -15.41 -17.65 -1.74
CA ILE A 135 -16.63 -18.20 -1.11
C ILE A 135 -17.79 -18.24 -2.09
N GLY A 136 -18.01 -17.14 -2.83
CA GLY A 136 -19.10 -17.07 -3.80
C GLY A 136 -19.00 -18.13 -4.90
N LEU A 137 -17.78 -18.53 -5.26
CA LEU A 137 -17.52 -19.57 -6.24
C LEU A 137 -17.56 -20.98 -5.61
N LEU A 138 -17.07 -21.11 -4.37
CA LEU A 138 -16.95 -22.37 -3.61
C LEU A 138 -18.32 -22.96 -3.27
N VAL A 139 -19.25 -22.08 -2.92
CA VAL A 139 -20.59 -22.46 -2.49
C VAL A 139 -21.38 -23.02 -3.67
N ASP A 140 -21.16 -22.48 -4.88
CA ASP A 140 -21.92 -22.84 -6.08
C ASP A 140 -21.81 -24.34 -6.40
N ASP A 141 -20.60 -24.91 -6.39
CA ASP A 141 -20.39 -26.34 -6.67
C ASP A 141 -21.20 -27.24 -5.72
N ALA A 142 -21.17 -26.93 -4.42
CA ALA A 142 -21.88 -27.72 -3.41
C ALA A 142 -23.40 -27.54 -3.52
N ILE A 143 -23.87 -26.33 -3.85
CA ILE A 143 -25.30 -26.06 -4.08
C ILE A 143 -25.78 -26.83 -5.31
N VAL A 144 -25.11 -26.70 -6.45
CA VAL A 144 -25.49 -27.35 -7.71
C VAL A 144 -25.60 -28.86 -7.53
N VAL A 145 -24.65 -29.48 -6.81
CA VAL A 145 -24.72 -30.90 -6.48
C VAL A 145 -25.97 -31.24 -5.66
N VAL A 146 -26.17 -30.57 -4.53
CA VAL A 146 -27.28 -30.88 -3.61
C VAL A 146 -28.63 -30.62 -4.26
N GLU A 147 -28.78 -29.51 -4.98
CA GLU A 147 -29.99 -29.15 -5.71
C GLU A 147 -30.30 -30.17 -6.82
N ASN A 148 -29.31 -30.58 -7.60
CA ASN A 148 -29.51 -31.56 -8.67
C ASN A 148 -29.89 -32.94 -8.10
N VAL A 149 -29.30 -33.34 -6.96
CA VAL A 149 -29.70 -34.57 -6.25
C VAL A 149 -31.15 -34.48 -5.76
N GLU A 150 -31.54 -33.39 -5.11
CA GLU A 150 -32.93 -33.18 -4.65
C GLU A 150 -33.91 -33.18 -5.84
N ARG A 151 -33.57 -32.52 -6.96
CA ARG A 151 -34.40 -32.54 -8.17
C ARG A 151 -34.64 -33.96 -8.67
N VAL A 152 -33.58 -34.76 -8.83
CA VAL A 152 -33.67 -36.15 -9.29
C VAL A 152 -34.43 -37.03 -8.29
N MET A 153 -34.23 -36.83 -6.99
CA MET A 153 -34.96 -37.55 -5.94
C MET A 153 -36.47 -37.26 -6.00
N VAL A 154 -36.85 -36.01 -6.24
CA VAL A 154 -38.25 -35.57 -6.28
C VAL A 154 -38.94 -35.99 -7.58
N GLU A 155 -38.31 -35.73 -8.73
CA GLU A 155 -38.90 -36.01 -10.05
C GLU A 155 -39.02 -37.51 -10.34
N GLU A 156 -38.00 -38.28 -9.97
CA GLU A 156 -37.92 -39.71 -10.31
C GLU A 156 -38.18 -40.65 -9.14
N LYS A 157 -38.34 -40.11 -7.92
CA LYS A 157 -38.66 -40.88 -6.69
C LYS A 157 -37.62 -41.96 -6.36
N LEU A 158 -36.35 -41.67 -6.62
CA LEU A 158 -35.24 -42.57 -6.34
C LEU A 158 -34.77 -42.47 -4.87
N SER A 159 -34.09 -43.52 -4.39
CA SER A 159 -33.42 -43.45 -3.09
C SER A 159 -32.27 -42.43 -3.12
N PRO A 160 -31.88 -41.82 -1.98
CA PRO A 160 -30.81 -40.82 -1.93
C PRO A 160 -29.50 -41.26 -2.61
N LYS A 161 -29.15 -42.54 -2.48
CA LYS A 161 -27.96 -43.11 -3.10
C LYS A 161 -28.08 -43.17 -4.63
N GLU A 162 -29.15 -43.77 -5.15
CA GLU A 162 -29.38 -43.91 -6.59
C GLU A 162 -29.55 -42.55 -7.28
N ALA A 163 -30.26 -41.63 -6.62
CA ALA A 163 -30.42 -40.27 -7.10
C ALA A 163 -29.07 -39.51 -7.13
N THR A 164 -28.20 -39.74 -6.15
CA THR A 164 -26.85 -39.16 -6.14
C THR A 164 -26.00 -39.70 -7.29
N GLU A 165 -26.00 -41.01 -7.52
CA GLU A 165 -25.28 -41.63 -8.64
C GLU A 165 -25.75 -41.08 -9.99
N LYS A 166 -27.07 -41.01 -10.19
CA LYS A 166 -27.66 -40.47 -11.41
C LYS A 166 -27.39 -38.98 -11.56
N SER A 167 -27.55 -38.19 -10.50
CA SER A 167 -27.27 -36.76 -10.48
C SER A 167 -25.81 -36.47 -10.87
N MET A 168 -24.85 -37.17 -10.27
CA MET A 168 -23.42 -37.01 -10.59
C MET A 168 -23.12 -37.32 -12.06
N SER A 169 -23.76 -38.34 -12.64
CA SER A 169 -23.60 -38.64 -14.07
C SER A 169 -24.03 -37.50 -15.00
N GLN A 170 -24.95 -36.63 -14.55
CA GLN A 170 -25.43 -35.48 -15.32
C GLN A 170 -24.49 -34.27 -15.20
N ILE A 171 -23.91 -34.04 -14.01
CA ILE A 171 -23.23 -32.77 -13.70
C ILE A 171 -21.71 -32.88 -13.57
N GLN A 172 -21.11 -34.08 -13.42
CA GLN A 172 -19.65 -34.17 -13.16
C GLN A 172 -18.82 -33.45 -14.23
N GLY A 173 -19.21 -33.58 -15.50
CA GLY A 173 -18.49 -32.96 -16.61
C GLY A 173 -18.60 -31.44 -16.58
N ALA A 174 -19.77 -30.92 -16.23
CA ALA A 174 -20.00 -29.49 -16.06
C ALA A 174 -19.18 -28.92 -14.89
N LEU A 175 -19.12 -29.60 -13.75
CA LEU A 175 -18.33 -29.18 -12.59
C LEU A 175 -16.84 -29.07 -12.93
N VAL A 176 -16.26 -30.10 -13.57
CA VAL A 176 -14.86 -30.07 -14.02
C VAL A 176 -14.65 -28.96 -15.06
N GLY A 177 -15.60 -28.78 -15.97
CA GLY A 177 -15.58 -27.72 -16.98
C GLY A 177 -15.53 -26.32 -16.36
N ILE A 178 -16.39 -26.04 -15.37
CA ILE A 178 -16.43 -24.76 -14.66
C ILE A 178 -15.10 -24.51 -13.94
N ALA A 179 -14.55 -25.51 -13.25
CA ALA A 179 -13.26 -25.40 -12.57
C ALA A 179 -12.12 -25.03 -13.53
N MET A 180 -12.09 -25.68 -14.69
CA MET A 180 -11.08 -25.45 -15.73
C MET A 180 -11.21 -24.06 -16.34
N VAL A 181 -12.44 -23.62 -16.63
CA VAL A 181 -12.71 -22.28 -17.18
C VAL A 181 -12.36 -21.19 -16.17
N LEU A 182 -12.74 -21.34 -14.90
CA LEU A 182 -12.35 -20.40 -13.85
C LEU A 182 -10.82 -20.39 -13.68
N SER A 183 -10.18 -21.54 -13.67
CA SER A 183 -8.71 -21.62 -13.62
C SER A 183 -8.07 -20.93 -14.82
N ALA A 184 -8.62 -21.08 -16.03
CA ALA A 184 -8.16 -20.39 -17.24
C ALA A 184 -8.30 -18.86 -17.16
N VAL A 185 -9.26 -18.35 -16.40
CA VAL A 185 -9.38 -16.92 -16.11
C VAL A 185 -8.30 -16.45 -15.14
N PHE A 186 -8.08 -17.17 -14.05
CA PHE A 186 -7.21 -16.71 -12.96
C PHE A 186 -5.72 -17.03 -13.15
N VAL A 187 -5.36 -18.16 -13.77
CA VAL A 187 -3.96 -18.59 -13.94
C VAL A 187 -3.10 -17.58 -14.73
N PRO A 188 -3.55 -17.00 -15.86
CA PRO A 188 -2.78 -15.99 -16.58
C PRO A 188 -2.38 -14.78 -15.71
N MET A 189 -3.21 -14.43 -14.72
CA MET A 189 -2.91 -13.30 -13.82
C MET A 189 -1.72 -13.57 -12.90
N ALA A 190 -1.33 -14.82 -12.66
CA ALA A 190 -0.12 -15.15 -11.90
C ALA A 190 1.19 -14.80 -12.65
N PHE A 191 1.09 -14.57 -13.96
CA PHE A 191 2.22 -14.27 -14.86
C PHE A 191 2.44 -12.77 -15.09
N PHE A 192 1.66 -11.89 -14.46
CA PHE A 192 2.02 -10.48 -14.40
C PHE A 192 3.44 -10.33 -13.81
N GLY A 193 4.21 -9.42 -14.40
CA GLY A 193 5.54 -9.07 -13.92
C GLY A 193 5.51 -7.97 -12.85
N GLY A 194 6.69 -7.67 -12.29
CA GLY A 194 6.85 -6.60 -11.31
C GLY A 194 6.13 -6.84 -9.98
N SER A 195 5.96 -5.76 -9.22
CA SER A 195 5.29 -5.78 -7.92
C SER A 195 3.80 -6.08 -8.04
N THR A 196 3.16 -5.58 -9.11
CA THR A 196 1.78 -5.89 -9.48
C THR A 196 1.57 -7.39 -9.67
N GLY A 197 2.52 -8.05 -10.34
CA GLY A 197 2.55 -9.50 -10.48
C GLY A 197 2.58 -10.25 -9.16
N ALA A 198 3.35 -9.77 -8.18
CA ALA A 198 3.38 -10.37 -6.86
C ALA A 198 2.02 -10.31 -6.14
N ILE A 199 1.25 -9.23 -6.34
CA ILE A 199 -0.10 -9.07 -5.79
C ILE A 199 -1.08 -10.02 -6.50
N TYR A 200 -1.16 -9.95 -7.83
CA TYR A 200 -2.09 -10.79 -8.61
C TYR A 200 -1.80 -12.28 -8.46
N ARG A 201 -0.53 -12.67 -8.27
CA ARG A 201 -0.16 -14.06 -8.03
C ARG A 201 -0.75 -14.60 -6.73
N GLN A 202 -0.78 -13.80 -5.66
CA GLN A 202 -1.41 -14.21 -4.40
C GLN A 202 -2.91 -14.44 -4.57
N PHE A 203 -3.59 -13.54 -5.29
CA PHE A 203 -5.00 -13.70 -5.63
C PHE A 203 -5.25 -14.94 -6.50
N SER A 204 -4.50 -15.07 -7.59
CA SER A 204 -4.63 -16.14 -8.57
C SER A 204 -4.45 -17.50 -7.91
N ILE A 205 -3.36 -17.71 -7.16
CA ILE A 205 -3.08 -19.00 -6.53
C ILE A 205 -4.12 -19.33 -5.46
N THR A 206 -4.57 -18.34 -4.68
CA THR A 206 -5.61 -18.55 -3.67
C THR A 206 -6.91 -19.03 -4.32
N ILE A 207 -7.39 -18.34 -5.36
CA ILE A 207 -8.65 -18.68 -6.02
C ILE A 207 -8.53 -20.00 -6.78
N VAL A 208 -7.47 -20.22 -7.55
CA VAL A 208 -7.26 -21.47 -8.31
C VAL A 208 -7.15 -22.67 -7.37
N SER A 209 -6.43 -22.53 -6.25
CA SER A 209 -6.33 -23.60 -5.24
C SER A 209 -7.69 -23.90 -4.60
N ALA A 210 -8.44 -22.85 -4.24
CA ALA A 210 -9.78 -22.97 -3.69
C ALA A 210 -10.72 -23.66 -4.69
N MET A 211 -10.70 -23.29 -5.97
CA MET A 211 -11.54 -23.89 -7.02
C MET A 211 -11.19 -25.34 -7.32
N ALA A 212 -9.90 -25.67 -7.41
CA ALA A 212 -9.47 -27.04 -7.62
C ALA A 212 -9.89 -27.95 -6.45
N LEU A 213 -9.75 -27.46 -5.21
CA LEU A 213 -10.21 -28.18 -4.03
C LEU A 213 -11.75 -28.22 -3.93
N SER A 214 -12.45 -27.17 -4.37
CA SER A 214 -13.91 -27.10 -4.43
C SER A 214 -14.48 -28.24 -5.25
N VAL A 215 -13.99 -28.40 -6.48
CA VAL A 215 -14.44 -29.45 -7.38
C VAL A 215 -14.04 -30.83 -6.88
N LEU A 216 -12.87 -30.98 -6.26
CA LEU A 216 -12.50 -32.23 -5.60
C LEU A 216 -13.49 -32.59 -4.48
N VAL A 217 -13.87 -31.63 -3.65
CA VAL A 217 -14.87 -31.81 -2.59
C VAL A 217 -16.27 -32.05 -3.17
N ALA A 218 -16.64 -31.41 -4.27
CA ALA A 218 -17.90 -31.60 -4.98
C ALA A 218 -18.01 -32.99 -5.62
N LEU A 219 -16.91 -33.59 -6.06
CA LEU A 219 -16.88 -34.92 -6.67
C LEU A 219 -16.71 -36.05 -5.64
N VAL A 220 -16.11 -35.78 -4.49
CA VAL A 220 -15.78 -36.82 -3.49
C VAL A 220 -16.68 -36.74 -2.26
N LEU A 221 -16.61 -35.64 -1.51
CA LEU A 221 -17.25 -35.53 -0.20
C LEU A 221 -18.75 -35.23 -0.33
N THR A 222 -19.11 -34.31 -1.22
CA THR A 222 -20.50 -33.84 -1.38
C THR A 222 -21.46 -34.98 -1.77
N PRO A 223 -21.18 -35.82 -2.79
CA PRO A 223 -22.04 -36.97 -3.10
C PRO A 223 -22.13 -37.97 -1.94
N ALA A 224 -21.02 -38.23 -1.22
CA ALA A 224 -21.06 -39.11 -0.06
C ALA A 224 -21.97 -38.56 1.05
N LEU A 225 -21.95 -37.24 1.28
CA LEU A 225 -22.85 -36.56 2.20
C LEU A 225 -24.30 -36.57 1.71
N CYS A 226 -24.54 -36.37 0.41
CA CYS A 226 -25.88 -36.46 -0.18
C CYS A 226 -26.50 -37.84 0.03
N ALA A 227 -25.77 -38.91 -0.30
CA ALA A 227 -26.25 -40.28 -0.18
C ALA A 227 -26.51 -40.72 1.27
N THR A 228 -25.87 -40.09 2.26
CA THR A 228 -25.96 -40.48 3.67
C THR A 228 -26.86 -39.58 4.52
N LEU A 229 -26.90 -38.28 4.25
CA LEU A 229 -27.64 -37.30 5.05
C LEU A 229 -29.03 -36.98 4.48
N LEU A 230 -29.20 -37.03 3.15
CA LEU A 230 -30.50 -36.73 2.53
C LEU A 230 -31.52 -37.83 2.85
N LYS A 231 -32.76 -37.40 3.04
CA LYS A 231 -33.89 -38.32 3.25
C LYS A 231 -34.63 -38.48 1.93
N PRO A 232 -35.16 -39.68 1.62
CA PRO A 232 -36.02 -39.86 0.46
C PRO A 232 -37.14 -38.81 0.45
N ALA A 233 -37.37 -38.18 -0.69
CA ALA A 233 -38.49 -37.24 -0.84
C ALA A 233 -39.80 -38.03 -0.73
N SER A 234 -40.46 -37.98 0.43
CA SER A 234 -41.82 -38.51 0.58
C SER A 234 -42.78 -37.64 -0.24
N ALA A 235 -43.75 -38.26 -0.91
CA ALA A 235 -44.76 -37.57 -1.74
C ALA A 235 -45.57 -36.47 -1.00
N GLU A 236 -45.46 -36.37 0.34
CA GLU A 236 -46.04 -35.31 1.17
C GLU A 236 -45.19 -34.03 1.29
N HIS A 237 -43.95 -33.98 0.74
CA HIS A 237 -43.07 -32.82 0.87
C HIS A 237 -43.49 -31.57 0.08
N HIS A 238 -44.44 -31.69 -0.85
CA HIS A 238 -44.96 -30.55 -1.62
C HIS A 238 -46.11 -29.79 -0.93
N GLU A 239 -46.78 -30.36 0.07
CA GLU A 239 -47.86 -29.66 0.81
C GLU A 239 -47.38 -29.04 2.13
N LYS A 240 -46.30 -28.25 2.10
CA LYS A 240 -45.94 -27.45 3.29
C LYS A 240 -46.91 -26.28 3.44
N LYS A 241 -47.74 -26.29 4.48
CA LYS A 241 -48.60 -25.15 4.87
C LYS A 241 -47.78 -24.09 5.62
N GLY A 242 -48.08 -22.81 5.40
CA GLY A 242 -47.40 -21.67 6.06
C GLY A 242 -46.49 -20.86 5.13
N PHE A 243 -45.47 -20.19 5.69
CA PHE A 243 -44.55 -19.31 4.95
C PHE A 243 -43.86 -20.01 3.77
N PHE A 244 -43.36 -21.24 3.98
CA PHE A 244 -42.67 -22.00 2.95
C PHE A 244 -43.58 -22.43 1.78
N GLY A 245 -44.86 -22.72 2.05
CA GLY A 245 -45.83 -23.00 0.99
C GLY A 245 -46.15 -21.77 0.14
N TRP A 246 -46.30 -20.61 0.79
CA TRP A 246 -46.44 -19.33 0.09
C TRP A 246 -45.20 -19.00 -0.76
N PHE A 247 -43.99 -19.21 -0.22
CA PHE A 247 -42.74 -18.98 -0.94
C PHE A 247 -42.65 -19.88 -2.17
N ASN A 248 -42.89 -21.19 -2.03
CA ASN A 248 -42.85 -22.13 -3.14
C ASN A 248 -43.86 -21.77 -4.23
N ALA A 249 -45.13 -21.51 -3.86
CA ALA A 249 -46.16 -21.13 -4.82
C ALA A 249 -45.81 -19.83 -5.56
N ARG A 250 -45.23 -18.85 -4.85
CA ARG A 250 -44.82 -17.58 -5.47
C ARG A 250 -43.56 -17.74 -6.32
N PHE A 251 -42.64 -18.61 -5.93
CA PHE A 251 -41.44 -18.95 -6.69
C PHE A 251 -41.81 -19.68 -7.97
N ASP A 252 -42.68 -20.68 -7.93
CA ASP A 252 -43.17 -21.39 -9.13
C ASP A 252 -43.87 -20.45 -10.11
N GLN A 253 -44.68 -19.52 -9.60
CA GLN A 253 -45.26 -18.45 -10.42
C GLN A 253 -44.18 -17.58 -11.08
N SER A 254 -43.12 -17.24 -10.36
CA SER A 254 -41.99 -16.47 -10.89
C SER A 254 -41.18 -17.25 -11.93
N VAL A 255 -40.97 -18.56 -11.72
CA VAL A 255 -40.33 -19.45 -12.70
C VAL A 255 -41.16 -19.50 -13.99
N ASN A 256 -42.47 -19.67 -13.89
CA ASN A 256 -43.38 -19.64 -15.04
C ASN A 256 -43.38 -18.28 -15.74
N HIS A 257 -43.30 -17.18 -14.99
CA HIS A 257 -43.18 -15.85 -15.57
C HIS A 257 -41.85 -15.65 -16.30
N TYR A 258 -40.75 -16.13 -15.71
CA TYR A 258 -39.41 -16.08 -16.28
C TYR A 258 -39.33 -16.90 -17.58
N THR A 259 -39.81 -18.15 -17.59
CA THR A 259 -39.79 -19.00 -18.79
C THR A 259 -40.65 -18.42 -19.91
N ASN A 260 -41.83 -17.89 -19.60
CA ASN A 260 -42.67 -17.18 -20.57
C ASN A 260 -42.01 -15.91 -21.12
N SER A 261 -41.31 -15.15 -20.27
CA SER A 261 -40.57 -13.95 -20.67
C SER A 261 -39.41 -14.30 -21.60
N VAL A 262 -38.61 -15.32 -21.26
CA VAL A 262 -37.52 -15.82 -22.11
C VAL A 262 -38.06 -16.33 -23.44
N SER A 263 -39.20 -17.04 -23.45
CA SER A 263 -39.86 -17.45 -24.69
C SER A 263 -40.25 -16.24 -25.56
N GLY A 264 -40.72 -15.15 -24.94
CA GLY A 264 -40.97 -13.87 -25.62
C GLY A 264 -39.70 -13.22 -26.17
N ILE A 265 -38.59 -13.26 -25.42
CA ILE A 265 -37.27 -12.76 -25.83
C ILE A 265 -36.78 -13.50 -27.09
N LEU A 266 -36.91 -14.83 -27.10
CA LEU A 266 -36.51 -15.68 -28.23
C LEU A 266 -37.30 -15.40 -29.52
N ARG A 267 -38.53 -14.88 -29.41
CA ARG A 267 -39.33 -14.46 -30.58
C ARG A 267 -38.89 -13.09 -31.15
N GLY A 268 -38.14 -12.30 -30.37
CA GLY A 268 -37.70 -10.95 -30.70
C GLY A 268 -36.18 -10.76 -30.60
N THR A 269 -35.39 -11.79 -30.96
CA THR A 269 -33.92 -11.82 -30.77
C THR A 269 -33.20 -10.59 -31.29
N GLY A 270 -33.61 -10.05 -32.45
CA GLY A 270 -33.02 -8.85 -33.04
C GLY A 270 -33.05 -7.62 -32.10
N ARG A 271 -34.17 -7.39 -31.41
CA ARG A 271 -34.31 -6.28 -30.45
C ARG A 271 -33.34 -6.43 -29.28
N TYR A 272 -33.22 -7.63 -28.73
CA TYR A 272 -32.33 -7.89 -27.59
C TYR A 272 -30.86 -7.85 -27.98
N LEU A 273 -30.52 -8.18 -29.23
CA LEU A 273 -29.18 -8.01 -29.77
C LEU A 273 -28.79 -6.53 -29.88
N VAL A 274 -29.74 -5.64 -30.23
CA VAL A 274 -29.52 -4.18 -30.16
C VAL A 274 -29.30 -3.71 -28.72
N ILE A 275 -30.11 -4.18 -27.76
CA ILE A 275 -29.93 -3.86 -26.34
C ILE A 275 -28.55 -4.33 -25.84
N TYR A 276 -28.14 -5.53 -26.24
CA TYR A 276 -26.81 -6.07 -25.93
C TYR A 276 -25.70 -5.19 -26.52
N LEU A 277 -25.84 -4.76 -27.77
CA LEU A 277 -24.85 -3.88 -28.39
C LEU A 277 -24.76 -2.52 -27.67
N LEU A 278 -25.90 -1.97 -27.21
CA LEU A 278 -25.91 -0.77 -26.36
C LEU A 278 -25.21 -1.00 -25.02
N ILE A 279 -25.37 -2.17 -24.40
CA ILE A 279 -24.65 -2.55 -23.17
C ILE A 279 -23.15 -2.62 -23.41
N VAL A 280 -22.71 -3.23 -24.51
CA VAL A 280 -21.28 -3.32 -24.88
C VAL A 280 -20.68 -1.94 -25.14
N VAL A 281 -21.38 -1.09 -25.89
CA VAL A 281 -20.94 0.30 -26.15
C VAL A 281 -20.91 1.11 -24.85
N GLY A 282 -21.94 0.99 -24.00
CA GLY A 282 -21.97 1.62 -22.68
C GLY A 282 -20.80 1.20 -21.80
N MET A 283 -20.50 -0.10 -21.76
CA MET A 283 -19.36 -0.66 -21.04
C MET A 283 -18.04 -0.08 -21.58
N ALA A 284 -17.83 -0.03 -22.89
CA ALA A 284 -16.61 0.52 -23.47
C ALA A 284 -16.41 2.01 -23.13
N VAL A 285 -17.49 2.79 -23.14
CA VAL A 285 -17.45 4.22 -22.77
C VAL A 285 -17.14 4.40 -21.28
N LEU A 286 -17.77 3.61 -20.40
CA LEU A 286 -17.50 3.67 -18.96
C LEU A 286 -16.07 3.20 -18.63
N PHE A 287 -15.62 2.11 -19.26
CA PHE A 287 -14.27 1.57 -19.07
C PHE A 287 -13.19 2.59 -19.47
N MET A 288 -13.40 3.35 -20.56
CA MET A 288 -12.49 4.42 -20.97
C MET A 288 -12.52 5.66 -20.04
N ARG A 289 -13.57 5.82 -19.23
CA ARG A 289 -13.72 6.95 -18.29
C ARG A 289 -13.36 6.60 -16.86
N LEU A 290 -13.24 5.32 -16.53
CA LEU A 290 -12.96 4.86 -15.17
C LEU A 290 -11.50 5.19 -14.81
N PRO A 291 -11.24 6.01 -13.78
CA PRO A 291 -9.87 6.32 -13.36
C PRO A 291 -9.16 5.06 -12.88
N THR A 292 -7.91 4.89 -13.31
CA THR A 292 -7.06 3.80 -12.83
C THR A 292 -6.39 4.20 -11.52
N SER A 293 -6.37 3.27 -10.57
CA SER A 293 -5.55 3.35 -9.35
C SER A 293 -4.97 1.97 -9.06
N PHE A 294 -3.83 1.92 -8.37
CA PHE A 294 -3.17 0.68 -8.03
C PHE A 294 -3.79 -0.01 -6.81
N LEU A 295 -3.87 0.71 -5.69
CA LEU A 295 -4.49 0.28 -4.44
C LEU A 295 -5.22 1.47 -3.84
N PRO A 296 -6.40 1.26 -3.23
CA PRO A 296 -7.07 2.31 -2.48
C PRO A 296 -6.24 2.70 -1.25
N ASP A 297 -6.34 3.96 -0.86
CA ASP A 297 -5.81 4.42 0.41
C ASP A 297 -6.72 3.95 1.55
N GLU A 298 -6.10 3.49 2.64
CA GLU A 298 -6.80 2.92 3.79
C GLU A 298 -6.55 3.76 5.05
N ASP A 299 -7.53 3.83 5.94
CA ASP A 299 -7.32 4.38 7.29
C ASP A 299 -6.59 3.33 8.13
N GLN A 300 -5.26 3.40 8.17
CA GLN A 300 -4.41 2.50 8.96
C GLN A 300 -4.32 2.90 10.44
N GLY A 301 -5.08 3.90 10.89
CA GLY A 301 -5.02 4.42 12.27
C GLY A 301 -3.77 5.26 12.57
N VAL A 302 -2.94 5.56 11.56
CA VAL A 302 -1.76 6.42 11.66
C VAL A 302 -1.62 7.22 10.36
N PHE A 303 -1.04 8.41 10.44
CA PHE A 303 -0.64 9.18 9.27
C PHE A 303 0.58 10.06 9.62
N LEU A 304 1.18 10.67 8.61
CA LEU A 304 2.42 11.43 8.76
C LEU A 304 2.21 12.90 8.43
N THR A 305 2.99 13.77 9.06
CA THR A 305 3.10 15.18 8.69
C THR A 305 4.55 15.54 8.45
N MET A 306 4.87 15.97 7.25
CA MET A 306 6.19 16.47 6.89
C MET A 306 6.26 17.97 7.16
N ILE A 307 7.36 18.43 7.77
CA ILE A 307 7.64 19.82 8.07
C ILE A 307 8.94 20.18 7.36
N GLN A 308 8.89 21.14 6.44
CA GLN A 308 10.05 21.63 5.72
C GLN A 308 10.13 23.15 5.80
N LEU A 309 11.13 23.64 6.52
CA LEU A 309 11.47 25.06 6.58
C LEU A 309 12.43 25.43 5.44
N PRO A 310 12.51 26.73 5.09
CA PRO A 310 13.50 27.22 4.14
C PRO A 310 14.94 26.81 4.52
N SER A 311 15.77 26.66 3.50
CA SER A 311 17.20 26.40 3.62
C SER A 311 17.88 27.36 4.59
N GLY A 312 18.70 26.81 5.50
CA GLY A 312 19.40 27.57 6.54
C GLY A 312 18.59 27.87 7.81
N ALA A 313 17.32 27.44 7.88
CA ALA A 313 16.57 27.50 9.14
C ALA A 313 17.20 26.58 10.21
N THR A 314 17.31 27.11 11.42
CA THR A 314 17.90 26.43 12.58
C THR A 314 16.94 25.40 13.18
N GLN A 315 17.48 24.41 13.90
CA GLN A 315 16.72 23.41 14.65
C GLN A 315 15.68 24.04 15.61
N GLU A 316 15.98 25.20 16.20
CA GLU A 316 15.05 25.91 17.10
C GLU A 316 13.78 26.40 16.38
N ARG A 317 13.92 26.95 15.16
CA ARG A 317 12.79 27.40 14.33
C ARG A 317 11.93 26.22 13.92
N THR A 318 12.55 25.12 13.51
CA THR A 318 11.85 23.87 13.17
C THR A 318 11.10 23.33 14.39
N GLN A 319 11.68 23.42 15.59
CA GLN A 319 11.00 22.98 16.82
C GLN A 319 9.74 23.81 17.10
N LYS A 320 9.76 25.12 16.89
CA LYS A 320 8.58 25.98 17.08
C LYS A 320 7.42 25.59 16.16
N VAL A 321 7.73 25.24 14.91
CA VAL A 321 6.73 24.75 13.96
C VAL A 321 6.20 23.38 14.39
N LEU A 322 7.08 22.45 14.78
CA LEU A 322 6.67 21.13 15.29
C LEU A 322 5.80 21.23 16.55
N ASP A 323 6.10 22.16 17.45
CA ASP A 323 5.32 22.41 18.65
C ASP A 323 3.93 22.95 18.28
N THR A 324 3.83 23.83 17.28
CA THR A 324 2.54 24.34 16.74
C THR A 324 1.72 23.22 16.09
N VAL A 325 2.35 22.35 15.30
CA VAL A 325 1.71 21.18 14.68
C VAL A 325 1.22 20.20 15.75
N THR A 326 2.02 19.96 16.78
CA THR A 326 1.66 19.10 17.91
C THR A 326 0.45 19.67 18.66
N ASP A 327 0.46 20.96 18.92
CA ASP A 327 -0.63 21.66 19.64
C ASP A 327 -1.95 21.54 18.89
N TYR A 328 -1.95 21.77 17.58
CA TYR A 328 -3.12 21.60 16.72
C TYR A 328 -3.71 20.18 16.85
N TYR A 329 -2.89 19.15 16.72
CA TYR A 329 -3.38 17.78 16.79
C TYR A 329 -3.89 17.39 18.18
N LEU A 330 -3.23 17.84 19.25
CA LEU A 330 -3.63 17.49 20.61
C LEU A 330 -4.88 18.25 21.10
N HIS A 331 -5.15 19.44 20.55
CA HIS A 331 -6.27 20.28 20.97
C HIS A 331 -7.43 20.28 19.97
N ASN A 332 -7.18 20.60 18.70
CA ASN A 332 -8.22 20.71 17.68
C ASN A 332 -8.72 19.33 17.21
N GLU A 333 -7.82 18.34 17.12
CA GLU A 333 -8.15 16.97 16.71
C GLU A 333 -8.17 15.99 17.89
N LYS A 334 -8.36 16.49 19.13
CA LYS A 334 -8.36 15.71 20.38
C LYS A 334 -9.32 14.53 20.36
N ALA A 335 -10.43 14.63 19.63
CA ALA A 335 -11.39 13.53 19.49
C ALA A 335 -10.76 12.33 18.77
N ASN A 336 -9.90 12.59 17.78
CA ASN A 336 -9.38 11.61 16.83
C ASN A 336 -7.95 11.17 17.14
N VAL A 337 -7.09 12.09 17.59
CA VAL A 337 -5.66 11.84 17.82
C VAL A 337 -5.41 11.25 19.20
N GLU A 338 -4.62 10.18 19.27
CA GLU A 338 -4.16 9.55 20.51
C GLU A 338 -2.77 10.10 20.91
N SER A 339 -1.85 10.17 19.95
CA SER A 339 -0.50 10.70 20.22
C SER A 339 0.18 11.27 18.98
N VAL A 340 1.12 12.19 19.23
CA VAL A 340 1.94 12.85 18.21
C VAL A 340 3.41 12.70 18.60
N PHE A 341 4.16 11.94 17.81
CA PHE A 341 5.59 11.79 17.95
C PHE A 341 6.31 12.63 16.91
N THR A 342 6.94 13.72 17.35
CA THR A 342 7.67 14.64 16.46
C THR A 342 9.16 14.33 16.50
N VAL A 343 9.79 14.36 15.33
CA VAL A 343 11.23 14.24 15.13
C VAL A 343 11.72 15.48 14.39
N ASN A 344 12.49 16.31 15.08
CA ASN A 344 13.19 17.46 14.52
C ASN A 344 14.56 17.01 14.03
N GLY A 345 14.98 17.41 12.82
CA GLY A 345 16.25 17.01 12.22
C GLY A 345 16.17 15.85 11.23
N PHE A 346 14.99 15.25 11.06
CA PHE A 346 14.76 14.09 10.20
C PHE A 346 13.43 14.19 9.47
N SER A 347 13.45 13.80 8.19
CA SER A 347 12.28 13.62 7.34
C SER A 347 12.62 12.58 6.25
N PHE A 348 11.63 12.12 5.47
CA PHE A 348 11.92 11.24 4.33
C PHE A 348 12.68 11.92 3.19
N SER A 349 12.61 13.25 3.07
CA SER A 349 13.37 14.03 2.07
C SER A 349 14.82 14.32 2.51
N GLY A 350 15.20 13.96 3.74
CA GLY A 350 16.58 14.08 4.22
C GLY A 350 16.73 14.41 5.71
N GLN A 351 17.98 14.50 6.12
CA GLN A 351 18.39 14.94 7.46
C GLN A 351 18.91 16.37 7.39
N GLY A 352 18.37 17.25 8.23
CA GLY A 352 18.71 18.67 8.22
C GLY A 352 18.00 19.42 9.32
N GLN A 353 18.61 20.50 9.80
CA GLN A 353 18.04 21.32 10.88
C GLN A 353 16.71 21.98 10.51
N ASN A 354 16.47 22.19 9.21
CA ASN A 354 15.25 22.78 8.65
C ASN A 354 14.18 21.75 8.31
N SER A 355 14.40 20.46 8.62
CA SER A 355 13.48 19.38 8.30
C SER A 355 12.97 18.70 9.57
N GLY A 356 11.68 18.33 9.56
CA GLY A 356 11.06 17.60 10.65
C GLY A 356 9.91 16.72 10.17
N MET A 357 9.52 15.79 11.03
CA MET A 357 8.42 14.87 10.76
C MET A 357 7.60 14.63 12.02
N ALA A 358 6.28 14.58 11.88
CA ALA A 358 5.39 14.14 12.94
C ALA A 358 4.72 12.82 12.53
N PHE A 359 4.82 11.83 13.40
CA PHE A 359 4.11 10.57 13.33
C PHE A 359 2.86 10.70 14.20
N VAL A 360 1.70 10.72 13.58
CA VAL A 360 0.42 10.93 14.27
C VAL A 360 -0.29 9.59 14.37
N SER A 361 -0.52 9.14 15.61
CA SER A 361 -1.33 7.96 15.91
C SER A 361 -2.74 8.40 16.28
N LEU A 362 -3.71 7.79 15.63
CA LEU A 362 -5.12 8.00 15.88
C LEU A 362 -5.65 7.01 16.91
N LYS A 363 -6.78 7.37 17.49
CA LYS A 363 -7.56 6.48 18.34
C LYS A 363 -8.12 5.31 17.52
N PRO A 364 -8.50 4.20 18.18
CA PRO A 364 -9.17 3.08 17.52
C PRO A 364 -10.40 3.51 16.73
N TRP A 365 -10.68 2.85 15.62
CA TRP A 365 -11.81 3.16 14.72
C TRP A 365 -13.17 3.20 15.43
N GLU A 366 -13.39 2.38 16.46
CA GLU A 366 -14.62 2.40 17.27
C GLU A 366 -14.87 3.74 17.98
N ALA A 367 -13.80 4.48 18.29
CA ALA A 367 -13.87 5.81 18.92
C ALA A 367 -13.94 6.95 17.89
N ARG A 368 -13.86 6.64 16.59
CA ARG A 368 -13.83 7.58 15.46
C ARG A 368 -14.91 7.24 14.44
N SER A 369 -16.17 7.39 14.83
CA SER A 369 -17.29 7.13 13.92
C SER A 369 -17.51 8.25 12.91
N GLY A 370 -17.94 7.89 11.70
CA GLY A 370 -18.30 8.83 10.63
C GLY A 370 -17.13 9.24 9.73
N ASP A 371 -17.44 9.54 8.47
CA ASP A 371 -16.46 9.89 7.43
C ASP A 371 -15.64 11.15 7.76
N GLU A 372 -16.18 12.04 8.59
CA GLU A 372 -15.51 13.24 9.09
C GLU A 372 -14.33 12.94 10.02
N ASN A 373 -14.31 11.76 10.65
CA ASN A 373 -13.26 11.31 11.57
C ASN A 373 -12.31 10.29 10.92
N SER A 374 -12.43 10.07 9.61
CA SER A 374 -11.48 9.30 8.81
C SER A 374 -10.13 10.02 8.70
N VAL A 375 -9.05 9.27 8.48
CA VAL A 375 -7.71 9.82 8.21
C VAL A 375 -7.74 10.87 7.10
N GLU A 376 -8.45 10.63 6.00
CA GLU A 376 -8.50 11.55 4.86
C GLU A 376 -9.14 12.90 5.24
N SER A 377 -10.24 12.87 6.00
CA SER A 377 -10.91 14.08 6.48
C SER A 377 -10.06 14.86 7.48
N ILE A 378 -9.37 14.17 8.39
CA ILE A 378 -8.44 14.78 9.34
C ILE A 378 -7.28 15.45 8.60
N ILE A 379 -6.70 14.77 7.61
CA ILE A 379 -5.63 15.31 6.76
C ILE A 379 -6.11 16.56 6.02
N LYS A 380 -7.30 16.54 5.40
CA LYS A 380 -7.87 17.70 4.70
C LYS A 380 -7.98 18.92 5.63
N ARG A 381 -8.49 18.75 6.85
CA ARG A 381 -8.58 19.85 7.84
C ARG A 381 -7.20 20.34 8.26
N ALA A 382 -6.28 19.40 8.56
CA ALA A 382 -4.92 19.72 8.94
C ALA A 382 -4.17 20.48 7.82
N THR A 383 -4.32 20.08 6.56
CA THR A 383 -3.75 20.79 5.40
C THR A 383 -4.23 22.24 5.35
N VAL A 384 -5.53 22.49 5.56
CA VAL A 384 -6.08 23.85 5.58
C VAL A 384 -5.52 24.66 6.75
N ALA A 385 -5.48 24.09 7.95
CA ALA A 385 -4.94 24.77 9.13
C ALA A 385 -3.45 25.11 8.95
N PHE A 386 -2.66 24.17 8.44
CA PHE A 386 -1.22 24.35 8.29
C PHE A 386 -0.81 25.22 7.12
N SER A 387 -1.68 25.42 6.13
CA SER A 387 -1.45 26.42 5.07
C SER A 387 -1.28 27.85 5.60
N GLN A 388 -1.72 28.12 6.84
CA GLN A 388 -1.56 29.41 7.52
C GLN A 388 -0.15 29.60 8.11
N ILE A 389 0.66 28.54 8.21
CA ILE A 389 2.03 28.61 8.72
C ILE A 389 2.92 29.22 7.64
N LYS A 390 3.34 30.48 7.85
CA LYS A 390 4.13 31.23 6.85
C LYS A 390 5.59 30.78 6.74
N ASP A 391 6.15 30.26 7.83
CA ASP A 391 7.59 30.01 7.96
C ASP A 391 8.03 28.60 7.50
N ALA A 392 7.08 27.74 7.14
CA ALA A 392 7.33 26.35 6.78
C ALA A 392 6.27 25.81 5.83
N MET A 393 6.67 24.90 4.95
CA MET A 393 5.75 24.01 4.26
C MET A 393 5.46 22.84 5.18
N VAL A 394 4.19 22.68 5.58
CA VAL A 394 3.73 21.60 6.45
C VAL A 394 2.66 20.82 5.72
N PHE A 395 2.95 19.54 5.45
CA PHE A 395 2.10 18.70 4.63
C PHE A 395 1.76 17.39 5.36
N PRO A 396 0.50 17.22 5.80
CA PRO A 396 -0.01 15.94 6.27
C PRO A 396 -0.39 15.05 5.09
N PHE A 397 -0.08 13.76 5.17
CA PHE A 397 -0.39 12.78 4.14
C PHE A 397 -0.62 11.40 4.74
N ASN A 398 -1.45 10.60 4.06
CA ASN A 398 -1.70 9.22 4.43
C ASN A 398 -0.56 8.35 3.91
N MET A 399 -0.27 7.24 4.59
CA MET A 399 0.71 6.29 4.09
C MET A 399 0.04 5.40 3.03
N PRO A 400 0.77 5.05 1.95
CA PRO A 400 0.26 4.11 0.98
C PRO A 400 0.11 2.70 1.61
N ALA A 401 -0.76 1.88 1.03
CA ALA A 401 -0.99 0.51 1.47
C ALA A 401 0.29 -0.35 1.48
N ILE A 402 1.25 -0.06 0.58
CA ILE A 402 2.55 -0.76 0.49
C ILE A 402 3.68 0.29 0.45
N ILE A 403 4.29 0.55 1.61
CA ILE A 403 5.36 1.54 1.79
C ILE A 403 6.59 1.24 0.90
N GLU A 404 6.85 -0.03 0.62
CA GLU A 404 8.01 -0.46 -0.19
C GLU A 404 7.89 -0.06 -1.67
N LEU A 405 6.71 0.37 -2.13
CA LEU A 405 6.55 0.85 -3.51
C LEU A 405 6.72 2.37 -3.63
N GLY A 406 6.83 3.09 -2.51
CA GLY A 406 6.99 4.54 -2.47
C GLY A 406 6.38 5.13 -1.21
N THR A 407 6.75 6.36 -0.88
CA THR A 407 6.19 7.10 0.27
C THR A 407 5.25 8.22 -0.15
N ALA A 408 5.11 8.46 -1.46
CA ALA A 408 4.25 9.47 -2.03
C ALA A 408 3.05 8.85 -2.75
N THR A 409 1.90 9.48 -2.62
CA THR A 409 0.71 9.22 -3.42
C THR A 409 0.87 9.88 -4.79
N GLY A 410 0.45 9.21 -5.87
CA GLY A 410 0.48 9.74 -7.25
C GLY A 410 1.60 9.16 -8.11
N PHE A 411 2.56 10.00 -8.52
CA PHE A 411 3.67 9.63 -9.39
C PHE A 411 5.04 10.01 -8.82
N ASP A 412 6.06 9.30 -9.29
CA ASP A 412 7.46 9.42 -8.88
C ASP A 412 8.38 9.55 -10.11
N PHE A 413 8.85 10.79 -10.34
CA PHE A 413 9.52 11.22 -11.57
C PHE A 413 10.95 11.66 -11.29
N GLU A 414 11.91 11.06 -12.01
CA GLU A 414 13.33 11.41 -11.92
C GLU A 414 13.72 12.30 -13.10
N LEU A 415 14.15 13.53 -12.83
CA LEU A 415 14.75 14.40 -13.83
C LEU A 415 16.26 14.15 -13.89
N ILE A 416 16.80 13.79 -15.05
CA ILE A 416 18.17 13.23 -15.16
C ILE A 416 19.04 14.12 -16.05
N ASP A 417 20.26 14.40 -15.60
CA ASP A 417 21.30 14.98 -16.44
C ASP A 417 22.02 13.88 -17.25
N GLN A 418 21.61 13.71 -18.50
CA GLN A 418 22.20 12.76 -19.45
C GLN A 418 23.35 13.38 -20.25
N GLY A 419 23.39 14.72 -20.36
CA GLY A 419 24.37 15.47 -21.13
C GLY A 419 25.63 15.87 -20.36
N GLY A 420 25.67 15.65 -19.04
CA GLY A 420 26.75 16.14 -18.18
C GLY A 420 26.74 17.67 -18.02
N LEU A 421 25.55 18.26 -18.03
CA LEU A 421 25.31 19.71 -17.96
C LEU A 421 25.63 20.30 -16.57
N GLY A 422 25.62 19.47 -15.53
CA GLY A 422 25.93 19.84 -14.16
C GLY A 422 24.74 20.37 -13.36
N HIS A 423 24.96 20.52 -12.05
CA HIS A 423 23.92 20.81 -11.05
C HIS A 423 23.08 22.06 -11.36
N THR A 424 23.72 23.16 -11.75
CA THR A 424 23.03 24.43 -12.02
C THR A 424 22.07 24.30 -13.21
N ALA A 425 22.50 23.64 -14.28
CA ALA A 425 21.66 23.43 -15.46
C ALA A 425 20.49 22.49 -15.16
N LEU A 426 20.73 21.42 -14.39
CA LEU A 426 19.68 20.50 -13.95
C LEU A 426 18.63 21.20 -13.05
N THR A 427 19.09 22.06 -12.13
CA THR A 427 18.22 22.86 -11.26
C THR A 427 17.35 23.83 -12.06
N GLN A 428 17.92 24.48 -13.09
CA GLN A 428 17.18 25.36 -14.00
C GLN A 428 16.12 24.58 -14.79
N ALA A 429 16.47 23.40 -15.32
CA ALA A 429 15.53 22.54 -16.02
C ALA A 429 14.38 22.08 -15.12
N ARG A 430 14.68 21.69 -13.87
CA ARG A 430 13.67 21.38 -12.85
C ARG A 430 12.72 22.55 -12.62
N ASN A 431 13.26 23.75 -12.42
CA ASN A 431 12.45 24.94 -12.18
C ASN A 431 11.60 25.33 -13.39
N GLN A 432 12.12 25.15 -14.61
CA GLN A 432 11.37 25.31 -15.85
C GLN A 432 10.22 24.30 -15.93
N LEU A 433 10.48 23.03 -15.63
CA LEU A 433 9.46 21.97 -15.59
C LEU A 433 8.36 22.30 -14.58
N LEU A 434 8.71 22.65 -13.34
CA LEU A 434 7.75 23.06 -12.31
C LEU A 434 6.97 24.33 -12.69
N GLY A 435 7.61 25.25 -13.42
CA GLY A 435 6.95 26.44 -14.00
C GLY A 435 5.88 26.07 -15.03
N MET A 436 6.14 25.08 -15.88
CA MET A 436 5.17 24.55 -16.84
C MET A 436 4.06 23.77 -16.14
N VAL A 437 4.39 22.95 -15.13
CA VAL A 437 3.41 22.18 -14.34
C VAL A 437 2.37 23.09 -13.68
N LYS A 438 2.79 24.24 -13.16
CA LYS A 438 1.87 25.23 -12.54
C LYS A 438 0.80 25.76 -13.49
N GLN A 439 0.97 25.61 -14.81
CA GLN A 439 0.00 26.03 -15.82
C GLN A 439 -1.10 24.98 -16.04
N HIS A 440 -0.98 23.79 -15.46
CA HIS A 440 -1.90 22.66 -15.60
C HIS A 440 -2.51 22.18 -14.27
N PRO A 441 -3.13 23.09 -13.47
CA PRO A 441 -3.75 22.72 -12.19
C PRO A 441 -5.00 21.84 -12.36
N ASP A 442 -5.50 21.67 -13.59
CA ASP A 442 -6.60 20.79 -13.96
C ASP A 442 -6.19 19.31 -14.08
N GLN A 443 -4.88 19.05 -14.21
CA GLN A 443 -4.33 17.70 -14.40
C GLN A 443 -3.31 17.31 -13.34
N LEU A 444 -2.54 18.25 -12.81
CA LEU A 444 -1.48 18.00 -11.83
C LEU A 444 -1.67 18.84 -10.56
N VAL A 445 -1.57 18.21 -9.40
CA VAL A 445 -1.57 18.89 -8.10
C VAL A 445 -0.41 18.42 -7.24
N ARG A 446 -0.02 19.25 -6.26
CA ARG A 446 0.99 18.92 -5.23
C ARG A 446 2.35 18.48 -5.78
N VAL A 447 2.66 18.86 -7.03
CA VAL A 447 3.95 18.56 -7.67
C VAL A 447 5.07 19.37 -7.02
N ARG A 448 6.11 18.68 -6.56
CA ARG A 448 7.20 19.26 -5.77
C ARG A 448 8.50 18.47 -5.93
N PRO A 449 9.67 19.09 -5.77
CA PRO A 449 10.92 18.36 -5.59
C PRO A 449 10.88 17.55 -4.28
N ASN A 450 11.44 16.34 -4.29
CA ASN A 450 11.74 15.60 -3.05
C ASN A 450 13.11 16.00 -2.45
N GLY A 451 13.95 16.65 -3.25
CA GLY A 451 15.27 17.14 -2.85
C GLY A 451 15.27 18.39 -1.97
N LEU A 452 16.48 18.86 -1.69
CA LEU A 452 16.71 20.12 -0.96
C LEU A 452 17.23 21.20 -1.91
N GLU A 453 16.80 22.44 -1.70
CA GLU A 453 17.31 23.60 -2.43
C GLU A 453 18.73 23.97 -2.01
N ASP A 454 19.47 24.59 -2.93
CA ASP A 454 20.82 25.11 -2.66
C ASP A 454 20.83 26.07 -1.47
N THR A 455 21.86 25.93 -0.65
CA THR A 455 22.02 26.69 0.59
C THR A 455 23.30 27.52 0.57
N PRO A 456 23.34 28.66 1.26
CA PRO A 456 24.58 29.36 1.55
C PRO A 456 25.53 28.45 2.34
N GLN A 457 26.74 28.25 1.83
CA GLN A 457 27.82 27.53 2.48
C GLN A 457 28.98 28.49 2.75
N PHE A 458 29.63 28.32 3.90
CA PHE A 458 30.76 29.13 4.29
C PHE A 458 32.06 28.45 3.87
N LYS A 459 32.64 28.90 2.75
CA LYS A 459 33.86 28.31 2.19
C LYS A 459 35.10 28.93 2.84
N LEU A 460 35.98 28.07 3.33
CA LEU A 460 37.31 28.42 3.83
C LEU A 460 38.35 28.10 2.75
N ASP A 461 39.04 29.12 2.26
CA ASP A 461 40.13 29.01 1.31
C ASP A 461 41.45 29.18 2.08
N VAL A 462 42.20 28.08 2.25
CA VAL A 462 43.51 28.04 2.93
C VAL A 462 44.61 28.42 1.93
N ASP A 463 45.36 29.47 2.25
CA ASP A 463 46.55 29.90 1.52
C ASP A 463 47.73 29.01 1.92
N GLN A 464 48.02 28.02 1.08
CA GLN A 464 49.05 27.02 1.36
C GLN A 464 50.45 27.63 1.40
N GLU A 465 50.72 28.65 0.58
CA GLU A 465 52.03 29.31 0.53
C GLU A 465 52.28 30.09 1.82
N LYS A 466 51.27 30.83 2.32
CA LYS A 466 51.38 31.51 3.63
C LYS A 466 51.46 30.54 4.79
N ALA A 467 50.67 29.47 4.79
CA ALA A 467 50.73 28.46 5.83
C ALA A 467 52.14 27.86 5.94
N GLN A 468 52.76 27.50 4.81
CA GLN A 468 54.12 26.99 4.76
C GLN A 468 55.17 28.03 5.21
N ALA A 469 55.05 29.29 4.77
CA ALA A 469 55.94 30.37 5.19
C ALA A 469 55.90 30.64 6.69
N LEU A 470 54.73 30.46 7.32
CA LEU A 470 54.51 30.58 8.77
C LEU A 470 54.88 29.30 9.54
N GLY A 471 55.35 28.25 8.86
CA GLY A 471 55.73 26.98 9.46
C GLY A 471 54.54 26.16 9.99
N VAL A 472 53.35 26.35 9.44
CA VAL A 472 52.12 25.64 9.83
C VAL A 472 51.84 24.52 8.83
N SER A 473 51.64 23.29 9.31
CA SER A 473 51.33 22.15 8.43
C SER A 473 49.86 22.15 8.00
N LEU A 474 49.58 21.68 6.77
CA LEU A 474 48.21 21.54 6.28
C LEU A 474 47.41 20.49 7.08
N SER A 475 48.08 19.48 7.63
CA SER A 475 47.45 18.48 8.49
C SER A 475 46.91 19.11 9.77
N ASP A 476 47.73 19.92 10.45
CA ASP A 476 47.33 20.59 11.69
C ASP A 476 46.18 21.57 11.46
N ILE A 477 46.17 22.27 10.31
CA ILE A 477 45.06 23.14 9.91
C ILE A 477 43.78 22.33 9.74
N ASN A 478 43.81 21.25 8.96
CA ASN A 478 42.65 20.42 8.68
C ASN A 478 42.11 19.74 9.95
N GLU A 479 42.99 19.22 10.81
CA GLU A 479 42.63 18.63 12.10
C GLU A 479 42.00 19.67 13.03
N THR A 480 42.58 20.88 13.10
CA THR A 480 42.02 21.97 13.93
C THR A 480 40.63 22.39 13.45
N ILE A 481 40.42 22.56 12.13
CA ILE A 481 39.10 22.85 11.56
C ILE A 481 38.11 21.72 11.88
N SER A 482 38.52 20.48 11.63
CA SER A 482 37.66 19.30 11.82
C SER A 482 37.26 19.11 13.28
N ALA A 483 38.22 19.24 14.19
CA ALA A 483 37.98 19.15 15.62
C ALA A 483 37.14 20.31 16.14
N ALA A 484 37.44 21.55 15.76
CA ALA A 484 36.69 22.71 16.26
C ALA A 484 35.23 22.73 15.76
N LEU A 485 35.01 22.54 14.46
CA LEU A 485 33.70 22.75 13.83
C LEU A 485 32.90 21.46 13.69
N GLY A 486 33.50 20.39 13.16
CA GLY A 486 32.81 19.14 12.81
C GLY A 486 32.71 18.12 13.95
N GLY A 487 33.56 18.24 14.96
CA GLY A 487 33.71 17.24 16.02
C GLY A 487 34.63 16.11 15.58
N TYR A 488 35.65 15.83 16.38
CA TYR A 488 36.67 14.83 16.10
C TYR A 488 36.53 13.64 17.05
N TYR A 489 36.34 12.45 16.49
CA TYR A 489 36.36 11.20 17.26
C TYR A 489 37.80 10.87 17.64
N VAL A 490 38.08 10.80 18.94
CA VAL A 490 39.42 10.53 19.46
C VAL A 490 39.64 9.05 19.71
N ASN A 491 38.79 8.46 20.56
CA ASN A 491 38.88 7.08 21.01
C ASN A 491 37.61 6.66 21.74
N ASP A 492 37.66 5.48 22.36
CA ASP A 492 36.60 4.97 23.21
C ASP A 492 36.97 4.99 24.70
N PHE A 493 35.95 5.06 25.56
CA PHE A 493 36.05 4.89 27.01
C PHE A 493 34.91 4.01 27.53
N ILE A 494 35.04 3.51 28.77
CA ILE A 494 34.02 2.66 29.38
C ILE A 494 33.17 3.48 30.36
N ASP A 495 31.86 3.61 30.09
CA ASP A 495 30.87 4.16 31.02
C ASP A 495 29.94 3.03 31.49
N ARG A 496 29.94 2.73 32.79
CA ARG A 496 29.09 1.72 33.42
C ARG A 496 29.11 0.36 32.67
N GLY A 497 30.32 -0.08 32.29
CA GLY A 497 30.54 -1.35 31.60
C GLY A 497 30.21 -1.33 30.10
N ARG A 498 29.84 -0.18 29.52
CA ARG A 498 29.60 -0.03 28.07
C ARG A 498 30.68 0.85 27.45
N VAL A 499 31.23 0.37 26.34
CA VAL A 499 32.13 1.16 25.49
C VAL A 499 31.34 2.32 24.87
N LYS A 500 31.87 3.53 24.98
CA LYS A 500 31.31 4.77 24.44
C LYS A 500 32.41 5.59 23.79
N LYS A 501 32.03 6.35 22.77
CA LYS A 501 32.95 7.21 22.02
C LYS A 501 33.30 8.49 22.79
N VAL A 502 34.51 8.98 22.58
CA VAL A 502 34.99 10.29 23.01
C VAL A 502 35.10 11.19 21.79
N TYR A 503 34.36 12.30 21.80
CA TYR A 503 34.44 13.35 20.81
C TYR A 503 35.05 14.61 21.41
N VAL A 504 35.88 15.29 20.63
CA VAL A 504 36.38 16.64 20.93
C VAL A 504 35.75 17.60 19.94
N GLN A 505 35.11 18.65 20.45
CA GLN A 505 34.51 19.70 19.66
C GLN A 505 34.67 21.04 20.38
N ALA A 506 34.74 22.15 19.65
CA ALA A 506 34.62 23.46 20.27
C ALA A 506 33.21 23.62 20.88
N ASP A 507 33.14 24.26 22.04
CA ASP A 507 31.87 24.58 22.67
C ASP A 507 31.04 25.51 21.75
N ALA A 508 29.71 25.41 21.83
CA ALA A 508 28.80 25.95 20.83
C ALA A 508 29.09 27.43 20.51
N HIS A 509 29.27 28.27 21.54
CA HIS A 509 29.50 29.71 21.42
C HIS A 509 30.79 30.11 20.66
N PHE A 510 31.74 29.19 20.46
CA PHE A 510 32.98 29.43 19.71
C PHE A 510 32.94 28.92 18.26
N ARG A 511 31.77 28.49 17.78
CA ARG A 511 31.59 27.94 16.43
C ARG A 511 30.23 28.25 15.81
N MET A 512 29.56 29.32 16.26
CA MET A 512 28.25 29.68 15.74
C MET A 512 28.35 30.64 14.55
N LEU A 513 29.36 31.51 14.55
CA LEU A 513 29.46 32.63 13.62
C LEU A 513 30.76 32.57 12.81
N PRO A 514 30.75 33.11 11.57
CA PRO A 514 31.96 33.27 10.76
C PRO A 514 33.13 33.94 11.49
N SER A 515 32.85 34.89 12.37
CA SER A 515 33.85 35.61 13.16
C SER A 515 34.63 34.71 14.11
N ASP A 516 34.04 33.60 14.55
CA ASP A 516 34.62 32.73 15.56
C ASP A 516 35.85 31.97 15.01
N ILE A 517 35.94 31.83 13.68
CA ILE A 517 37.08 31.23 13.00
C ILE A 517 38.36 32.02 13.23
N ASN A 518 38.27 33.34 13.37
CA ASN A 518 39.42 34.20 13.63
C ASN A 518 40.01 33.98 15.04
N ASN A 519 39.23 33.37 15.95
CA ASN A 519 39.69 33.03 17.30
C ASN A 519 40.38 31.67 17.35
N MET A 520 40.47 30.94 16.24
CA MET A 520 41.20 29.68 16.15
C MET A 520 42.69 29.96 15.89
N TYR A 521 43.55 29.14 16.51
CA TYR A 521 45.00 29.21 16.36
C TYR A 521 45.57 27.83 16.08
N VAL A 522 46.59 27.75 15.23
CA VAL A 522 47.39 26.54 14.98
C VAL A 522 48.82 26.78 15.44
N ARG A 523 49.46 25.76 16.00
CA ARG A 523 50.86 25.84 16.40
C ARG A 523 51.78 25.69 15.18
N SER A 524 52.70 26.62 15.00
CA SER A 524 53.78 26.56 14.01
C SER A 524 54.91 25.62 14.48
N ALA A 525 55.73 25.14 13.55
CA ALA A 525 56.97 24.41 13.82
C ALA A 525 57.94 25.16 14.75
N ASN A 526 57.87 26.49 14.76
CA ASN A 526 58.67 27.34 15.65
C ASN A 526 58.05 27.49 17.06
N GLY A 527 56.93 26.82 17.33
CA GLY A 527 56.23 26.85 18.63
C GLY A 527 55.26 28.02 18.81
N GLU A 528 55.22 28.98 17.88
CA GLU A 528 54.32 30.13 17.89
C GLU A 528 52.86 29.74 17.54
N MET A 529 51.89 30.43 18.13
CA MET A 529 50.47 30.24 17.81
C MET A 529 50.06 31.21 16.69
N VAL A 530 49.75 30.68 15.53
CA VAL A 530 49.36 31.45 14.35
C VAL A 530 47.83 31.49 14.24
N PRO A 531 47.19 32.68 14.21
CA PRO A 531 45.75 32.77 14.05
C PRO A 531 45.33 32.36 12.64
N PHE A 532 44.16 31.73 12.51
CA PHE A 532 43.60 31.33 11.22
C PHE A 532 43.48 32.50 10.23
N SER A 533 43.22 33.71 10.70
CA SER A 533 43.13 34.91 9.86
C SER A 533 44.42 35.26 9.11
N ALA A 534 45.57 34.70 9.50
CA ALA A 534 46.85 34.96 8.83
C ALA A 534 47.00 34.20 7.49
N PHE A 535 46.31 33.06 7.34
CA PHE A 535 46.46 32.17 6.18
C PHE A 535 45.14 31.60 5.66
N VAL A 536 43.99 31.90 6.27
CA VAL A 536 42.67 31.50 5.79
C VAL A 536 41.88 32.72 5.35
N THR A 537 41.32 32.64 4.14
CA THR A 537 40.31 33.58 3.66
C THR A 537 38.97 32.86 3.58
N SER A 538 37.87 33.61 3.71
CA SER A 538 36.53 33.01 3.73
C SER A 538 35.56 33.78 2.86
N ARG A 539 34.59 33.06 2.28
CA ARG A 539 33.54 33.64 1.43
C ARG A 539 32.30 32.77 1.45
N TRP A 540 31.15 33.42 1.26
CA TRP A 540 29.89 32.73 1.05
C TRP A 540 29.80 32.24 -0.39
N ILE A 541 29.41 30.98 -0.54
CA ILE A 541 29.05 30.37 -1.83
C ILE A 541 27.68 29.72 -1.69
N TYR A 542 27.05 29.35 -2.81
CA TYR A 542 25.88 28.49 -2.81
C TYR A 542 26.27 27.08 -3.20
N GLY A 543 25.70 26.10 -2.52
CA GLY A 543 25.89 24.69 -2.84
C GLY A 543 24.73 23.85 -2.34
N SER A 544 24.50 22.72 -3.02
CA SER A 544 23.46 21.78 -2.62
C SER A 544 23.85 21.08 -1.32
N PRO A 545 22.94 21.00 -0.33
CA PRO A 545 23.13 20.20 0.88
C PRO A 545 22.89 18.70 0.62
N ARG A 546 22.23 18.33 -0.49
CA ARG A 546 21.89 16.94 -0.87
C ARG A 546 21.99 16.79 -2.39
N LEU A 547 22.91 15.96 -2.85
CA LEU A 547 23.02 15.57 -4.25
C LEU A 547 22.32 14.23 -4.48
N GLU A 548 21.48 14.19 -5.49
CA GLU A 548 20.71 13.00 -5.88
C GLU A 548 21.31 12.38 -7.15
N ARG A 549 21.19 11.06 -7.24
CA ARG A 549 21.63 10.30 -8.39
C ARG A 549 20.66 9.16 -8.67
N TYR A 550 20.32 8.98 -9.95
CA TYR A 550 19.51 7.88 -10.43
C TYR A 550 20.26 7.11 -11.52
N ASN A 551 20.32 5.78 -11.40
CA ASN A 551 21.10 4.91 -12.30
C ASN A 551 22.54 5.37 -12.56
N GLY A 552 23.17 5.97 -11.55
CA GLY A 552 24.55 6.46 -11.62
C GLY A 552 24.72 7.85 -12.25
N LEU A 553 23.67 8.50 -12.72
CA LEU A 553 23.69 9.86 -13.26
C LEU A 553 23.14 10.87 -12.24
N PRO A 554 23.56 12.16 -12.27
CA PRO A 554 22.93 13.19 -11.45
C PRO A 554 21.44 13.30 -11.77
N SER A 555 20.60 13.30 -10.75
CA SER A 555 19.15 13.42 -10.91
C SER A 555 18.54 14.37 -9.88
N MET A 556 17.27 14.69 -10.07
CA MET A 556 16.42 15.37 -9.10
C MET A 556 15.04 14.71 -9.11
N GLU A 557 14.65 14.16 -7.97
CA GLU A 557 13.38 13.48 -7.79
C GLU A 557 12.24 14.49 -7.63
N ILE A 558 11.14 14.28 -8.36
CA ILE A 558 9.94 15.10 -8.37
C ILE A 558 8.74 14.21 -8.10
N LEU A 559 8.01 14.54 -7.04
CA LEU A 559 6.81 13.85 -6.62
C LEU A 559 5.59 14.69 -6.96
N GLY A 560 4.48 14.06 -7.31
CA GLY A 560 3.24 14.76 -7.61
C GLY A 560 2.02 13.86 -7.69
N GLU A 561 0.85 14.47 -7.76
CA GLU A 561 -0.44 13.77 -7.78
C GLU A 561 -1.24 14.17 -9.03
N ALA A 562 -2.06 13.25 -9.52
CA ALA A 562 -3.11 13.58 -10.48
C ALA A 562 -4.18 14.46 -9.80
N SER A 563 -4.73 15.42 -10.53
CA SER A 563 -5.83 16.23 -10.03
C SER A 563 -7.07 15.37 -9.73
N PRO A 564 -7.94 15.78 -8.78
CA PRO A 564 -9.17 15.04 -8.50
C PRO A 564 -9.99 14.75 -9.77
N GLY A 565 -10.29 13.48 -10.02
CA GLY A 565 -11.01 13.03 -11.21
C GLY A 565 -10.13 12.72 -12.43
N LYS A 566 -8.80 12.81 -12.31
CA LYS A 566 -7.81 12.41 -13.33
C LYS A 566 -7.08 11.15 -12.90
N SER A 567 -6.61 10.37 -13.88
CA SER A 567 -5.82 9.17 -13.59
C SER A 567 -4.33 9.49 -13.45
N THR A 568 -3.61 8.63 -12.74
CA THR A 568 -2.14 8.67 -12.64
C THR A 568 -1.47 8.56 -14.02
N GLY A 569 -1.98 7.70 -14.90
CA GLY A 569 -1.49 7.59 -16.28
C GLY A 569 -1.65 8.88 -17.11
N GLU A 570 -2.75 9.63 -16.95
CA GLU A 570 -2.92 10.95 -17.59
C GLU A 570 -1.90 11.97 -17.07
N ALA A 571 -1.68 11.99 -15.75
CA ALA A 571 -0.67 12.85 -15.13
C ALA A 571 0.76 12.52 -15.63
N MET A 572 1.08 11.22 -15.74
CA MET A 572 2.36 10.75 -16.28
C MET A 572 2.54 11.18 -17.73
N ALA A 573 1.56 10.96 -18.59
CA ALA A 573 1.62 11.36 -20.00
C ALA A 573 1.82 12.87 -20.19
N LEU A 574 1.19 13.69 -19.35
CA LEU A 574 1.41 15.13 -19.34
C LEU A 574 2.84 15.48 -18.90
N MET A 575 3.35 14.86 -17.83
CA MET A 575 4.73 15.05 -17.38
C MET A 575 5.76 14.69 -18.46
N GLU A 576 5.56 13.60 -19.21
CA GLU A 576 6.41 13.23 -20.36
C GLU A 576 6.36 14.32 -21.44
N THR A 577 5.18 14.85 -21.73
CA THR A 577 4.98 15.94 -22.70
C THR A 577 5.69 17.21 -22.25
N LEU A 578 5.64 17.55 -20.97
CA LEU A 578 6.34 18.73 -20.44
C LEU A 578 7.85 18.53 -20.40
N ALA A 579 8.32 17.34 -20.02
CA ALA A 579 9.73 17.00 -19.99
C ALA A 579 10.38 17.04 -21.38
N SER A 580 9.65 16.65 -22.43
CA SER A 580 10.15 16.73 -23.83
C SER A 580 10.46 18.16 -24.31
N LYS A 581 9.98 19.19 -23.62
CA LYS A 581 10.24 20.61 -23.92
C LYS A 581 11.48 21.17 -23.20
N LEU A 582 12.14 20.36 -22.39
CA LEU A 582 13.33 20.77 -21.64
C LEU A 582 14.58 20.83 -22.54
N PRO A 583 15.65 21.53 -22.09
CA PRO A 583 16.89 21.64 -22.86
C PRO A 583 17.50 20.28 -23.23
N SER A 584 18.17 20.21 -24.38
CA SER A 584 18.89 19.00 -24.81
C SER A 584 19.91 18.56 -23.77
N GLY A 585 19.95 17.26 -23.47
CA GLY A 585 20.80 16.68 -22.43
C GLY A 585 20.09 16.49 -21.08
N ILE A 586 18.88 17.02 -20.92
CA ILE A 586 18.00 16.68 -19.79
C ILE A 586 17.06 15.57 -20.23
N GLY A 587 17.15 14.43 -19.56
CA GLY A 587 16.24 13.31 -19.71
C GLY A 587 15.32 13.16 -18.50
N TYR A 588 14.51 12.12 -18.53
CA TYR A 588 13.71 11.71 -17.39
C TYR A 588 13.59 10.20 -17.31
N ASP A 589 13.22 9.69 -16.14
CA ASP A 589 12.80 8.31 -15.95
C ASP A 589 11.69 8.23 -14.90
N TRP A 590 10.97 7.11 -14.88
CA TRP A 590 9.96 6.81 -13.88
C TRP A 590 10.55 5.83 -12.86
N THR A 591 10.29 6.05 -11.57
CA THR A 591 10.74 5.14 -10.50
C THR A 591 9.58 4.75 -9.59
N GLY A 592 9.88 3.93 -8.56
CA GLY A 592 8.91 3.50 -7.55
C GLY A 592 7.59 2.97 -8.13
N MET A 593 6.48 3.53 -7.65
CA MET A 593 5.12 3.22 -8.09
C MET A 593 4.90 3.46 -9.59
N SER A 594 5.39 4.57 -10.13
CA SER A 594 5.18 4.94 -11.55
C SER A 594 5.89 3.99 -12.50
N TYR A 595 7.06 3.47 -12.13
CA TYR A 595 7.72 2.42 -12.89
C TYR A 595 6.86 1.15 -12.97
N GLN A 596 6.30 0.72 -11.82
CA GLN A 596 5.45 -0.46 -11.77
C GLN A 596 4.14 -0.27 -12.55
N GLU A 597 3.54 0.91 -12.48
CA GLU A 597 2.34 1.26 -13.24
C GLU A 597 2.59 1.16 -14.75
N ARG A 598 3.69 1.75 -15.25
CA ARG A 598 4.07 1.69 -16.67
C ARG A 598 4.34 0.26 -17.13
N LEU A 599 5.03 -0.54 -16.31
CA LEU A 599 5.33 -1.94 -16.63
C LEU A 599 4.05 -2.79 -16.67
N SER A 600 3.12 -2.56 -15.75
CA SER A 600 1.89 -3.34 -15.60
C SER A 600 0.85 -3.00 -16.66
N GLY A 601 0.69 -1.71 -16.98
CA GLY A 601 -0.27 -1.25 -18.00
C GLY A 601 -0.03 -1.88 -19.37
N ASN A 602 1.22 -2.12 -19.74
CA ASN A 602 1.58 -2.72 -21.03
C ASN A 602 1.30 -4.23 -21.11
N GLN A 603 1.15 -4.94 -19.98
CA GLN A 603 0.96 -6.40 -19.96
C GLN A 603 -0.53 -6.81 -19.95
N ALA A 604 -1.41 -5.96 -19.42
CA ALA A 604 -2.81 -6.31 -19.20
C ALA A 604 -3.57 -6.72 -20.48
N PRO A 605 -3.46 -6.01 -21.64
CA PRO A 605 -4.18 -6.40 -22.85
C PRO A 605 -3.76 -7.79 -23.37
N ALA A 606 -2.46 -8.09 -23.33
CA ALA A 606 -1.94 -9.37 -23.79
C ALA A 606 -2.39 -10.54 -22.89
N LEU A 607 -2.36 -10.35 -21.56
CA LEU A 607 -2.79 -11.38 -20.62
C LEU A 607 -4.30 -11.62 -20.66
N TYR A 608 -5.12 -10.58 -20.83
CA TYR A 608 -6.56 -10.75 -21.05
C TYR A 608 -6.87 -11.44 -22.37
N ALA A 609 -6.13 -11.14 -23.45
CA ALA A 609 -6.30 -11.83 -24.73
C ALA A 609 -5.99 -13.34 -24.59
N ILE A 610 -4.89 -13.69 -23.91
CA ILE A 610 -4.54 -15.09 -23.63
C ILE A 610 -5.62 -15.75 -22.78
N SER A 611 -6.09 -15.09 -21.73
CA SER A 611 -7.15 -15.62 -20.87
C SER A 611 -8.43 -15.92 -21.66
N LEU A 612 -8.87 -15.01 -22.54
CA LEU A 612 -10.02 -15.23 -23.41
C LEU A 612 -9.82 -16.41 -24.37
N ILE A 613 -8.62 -16.57 -24.93
CA ILE A 613 -8.30 -17.70 -25.82
C ILE A 613 -8.35 -19.02 -25.04
N VAL A 614 -7.74 -19.08 -23.85
CA VAL A 614 -7.72 -20.31 -23.04
C VAL A 614 -9.14 -20.66 -22.57
N VAL A 615 -9.93 -19.68 -22.12
CA VAL A 615 -11.35 -19.87 -21.78
C VAL A 615 -12.13 -20.43 -22.97
N PHE A 616 -11.95 -19.84 -24.16
CA PHE A 616 -12.59 -20.32 -25.37
C PHE A 616 -12.22 -21.77 -25.68
N LEU A 617 -10.93 -22.14 -25.59
CA LEU A 617 -10.46 -23.50 -25.85
C LEU A 617 -10.98 -24.50 -24.81
N CYS A 618 -11.02 -24.12 -23.52
CA CYS A 618 -11.60 -24.95 -22.46
C CYS A 618 -13.09 -25.21 -22.69
N LEU A 619 -13.85 -24.17 -23.05
CA LEU A 619 -15.27 -24.31 -23.39
C LEU A 619 -15.47 -25.12 -24.66
N ALA A 620 -14.61 -24.95 -25.67
CA ALA A 620 -14.70 -25.70 -26.93
C ALA A 620 -14.46 -27.20 -26.70
N ALA A 621 -13.51 -27.54 -25.82
CA ALA A 621 -13.26 -28.92 -25.40
C ALA A 621 -14.43 -29.47 -24.57
N LEU A 622 -14.99 -28.68 -23.64
CA LEU A 622 -16.10 -29.11 -22.79
C LEU A 622 -17.38 -29.42 -23.58
N TYR A 623 -17.70 -28.59 -24.57
CA TYR A 623 -18.91 -28.72 -25.39
C TYR A 623 -18.68 -29.44 -26.71
N GLU A 624 -17.45 -29.90 -26.98
CA GLU A 624 -17.02 -30.49 -28.26
C GLU A 624 -17.46 -29.65 -29.48
N SER A 625 -17.44 -28.31 -29.34
CA SER A 625 -18.00 -27.38 -30.32
C SER A 625 -17.27 -26.04 -30.32
N TRP A 626 -17.05 -25.49 -31.52
CA TRP A 626 -16.45 -24.17 -31.72
C TRP A 626 -17.46 -23.02 -31.63
N SER A 627 -18.77 -23.30 -31.71
CA SER A 627 -19.82 -22.27 -31.73
C SER A 627 -20.44 -22.01 -30.36
N ILE A 628 -20.64 -23.05 -29.56
CA ILE A 628 -21.25 -22.95 -28.21
C ILE A 628 -20.46 -22.03 -27.26
N PRO A 629 -19.11 -22.03 -27.24
CA PRO A 629 -18.32 -21.15 -26.37
C PRO A 629 -18.65 -19.67 -26.51
N PHE A 630 -18.99 -19.19 -27.71
CA PHE A 630 -19.39 -17.79 -27.92
C PHE A 630 -20.62 -17.42 -27.10
N SER A 631 -21.58 -18.34 -26.95
CA SER A 631 -22.80 -18.09 -26.16
C SER A 631 -22.48 -17.85 -24.68
N VAL A 632 -21.44 -18.51 -24.17
CA VAL A 632 -20.96 -18.32 -22.79
C VAL A 632 -20.13 -17.04 -22.69
N MET A 633 -19.19 -16.80 -23.62
CA MET A 633 -18.31 -15.62 -23.58
C MET A 633 -19.06 -14.29 -23.74
N LEU A 634 -20.18 -14.28 -24.45
CA LEU A 634 -21.03 -13.08 -24.58
C LEU A 634 -21.65 -12.64 -23.24
N VAL A 635 -21.57 -13.44 -22.17
CA VAL A 635 -22.00 -13.04 -20.83
C VAL A 635 -21.05 -12.03 -20.17
N VAL A 636 -19.78 -11.98 -20.58
CA VAL A 636 -18.73 -11.19 -19.90
C VAL A 636 -19.08 -9.69 -19.80
N PRO A 637 -19.53 -9.01 -20.88
CA PRO A 637 -19.89 -7.59 -20.79
C PRO A 637 -21.03 -7.27 -19.82
N LEU A 638 -21.96 -8.21 -19.58
CA LEU A 638 -23.07 -8.02 -18.64
C LEU A 638 -22.57 -7.91 -17.20
N GLY A 639 -21.60 -8.75 -16.83
CA GLY A 639 -20.96 -8.69 -15.50
C GLY A 639 -20.04 -7.48 -15.36
N SER A 640 -19.30 -7.12 -16.41
CA SER A 640 -18.38 -5.98 -16.40
C SER A 640 -19.10 -4.64 -16.30
N LEU A 641 -20.23 -4.45 -16.99
CA LEU A 641 -21.00 -3.21 -16.92
C LEU A 641 -21.54 -2.93 -15.51
N ALA A 642 -21.92 -3.97 -14.75
CA ALA A 642 -22.39 -3.80 -13.37
C ALA A 642 -21.27 -3.41 -12.40
N ARG A 643 -19.99 -3.57 -12.79
CA ARG A 643 -18.81 -3.25 -11.99
C ARG A 643 -18.11 -1.95 -12.41
N CYS A 644 -18.33 -1.48 -13.64
CA CYS A 644 -17.86 -0.18 -14.15
C CYS A 644 -18.86 0.90 -13.75
#